data_AF-A0A9Q1D839-F1
#
_entry.id   AF-A0A9Q1D839-F1
#
_cell.length_a   1.000
_cell.length_b   1.000
_cell.length_c   1.000
_cell.angle_alpha   90.00
_cell.angle_beta   90.00
_cell.angle_gamma   90.00
#
_symmetry.space_group_name_H-M   'P 1'
#
loop_
_entity.id
_entity.type
_entity.pdbx_description
1 polymer ?
#
loop_
_entity_poly.entity_id
_entity_poly.type
_entity_poly.pdbx_seq_one_letter_code
_entity_poly.pdbx_strand_id
1 'polypeptide(L)'
;MEKLGLGPDVLLQENPRLVYARLTGFGQSGPYASSAGHDINYLAISGVLSMLGGRGAPQPPINLLADFAGGGLMCALGISLALLERHASGRGQVIDTSMVEGAAYVSSFLWKSRAVGLWNRPRGENLLDGGAPFYGTYRTSDGKYMAVGAIEPQFYDLLVQGLGLDAATLPPQMSFSDWPAVRAEFARAFGGRTQEEWCGVFDGTDACVTPVLPLDQAHTHPHNRLRGSFLQEGGEKVGHDAPGGRGAVPGAGRGGGKGQYLGSGEWAVFGAVEPPRRTRGRLLMHSTVMFGREFCYAVEAAFVTPVLLSVGLPRSLYSLVWLLSPTLGFVLQPVIGSSSDHCTSPWGRRRPYILALGAMMLVGLALFLNGDAMVSAIVTERSRRSTWAIVVVMCGVVLFDFAADFIDGPVKAYLFDVCSHQDKERGLHYHALLTGLGGACGYLVGAMDWGHSALGVLLGSEYQVIFFFSALTWGLFLSLHLFSIPETALGQAAAPGPPDTLLLLGNQSSGYGAVPKEPLPEPELRARSFSALGEANSVTSSAKQPNKEVQKRMTLKSLVLVMINMPGHYRSLCVCHLLGWTAFLCNMLFFTDFMGQIVYKGNPYAEHNSTAYSTYERGVEVGCWGLCINAVSSALYSYVQRLLLPYIGLKGLYFVGYFVFGLGTSLIGLFPNIMATLTLCSVFGVMSSTLYTIPFNLISEYHKEEQAQRKMSGEEEGGRGTGVDCAALTCMVQLAQIVVGAGLGALVNMVGSVIVVVLSASTVSLFGCLFIALFIRHVD
;
A
#
# COMPACT_ATOMS: atom_id res chain seq x y z
N MET A 1 5.25 -47.85 10.41
CA MET A 1 6.58 -47.32 10.78
C MET A 1 6.79 -47.41 12.29
N GLU A 2 5.98 -46.77 13.12
CA GLU A 2 6.17 -46.81 14.59
C GLU A 2 6.03 -48.20 15.22
N LYS A 3 5.07 -49.02 14.77
CA LYS A 3 4.97 -50.43 15.18
C LYS A 3 6.20 -51.27 14.82
N LEU A 4 7.02 -50.79 13.89
CA LEU A 4 8.27 -51.45 13.46
C LEU A 4 9.50 -50.86 14.18
N GLY A 5 9.31 -50.01 15.20
CA GLY A 5 10.40 -49.32 15.91
C GLY A 5 10.98 -48.11 15.18
N LEU A 6 10.41 -47.73 14.03
CA LEU A 6 10.90 -46.63 13.17
C LEU A 6 10.06 -45.37 13.36
N GLY A 7 9.90 -44.95 14.62
CA GLY A 7 9.15 -43.75 14.99
C GLY A 7 9.96 -42.45 14.85
N PRO A 8 9.29 -41.28 14.84
CA PRO A 8 9.99 -40.01 14.66
C PRO A 8 10.96 -39.73 15.81
N ASP A 9 10.64 -40.08 17.05
CA ASP A 9 11.53 -39.85 18.20
C ASP A 9 12.88 -40.58 18.07
N VAL A 10 12.90 -41.72 17.37
CA VAL A 10 14.11 -42.51 17.09
C VAL A 10 14.82 -41.94 15.86
N LEU A 11 14.10 -41.77 14.75
CA LEU A 11 14.70 -41.38 13.47
C LEU A 11 15.20 -39.93 13.44
N LEU A 12 14.59 -39.01 14.19
CA LEU A 12 15.03 -37.62 14.29
C LEU A 12 16.29 -37.46 15.16
N GLN A 13 16.56 -38.40 16.08
CA GLN A 13 17.84 -38.42 16.80
C GLN A 13 18.99 -38.78 15.87
N GLU A 14 18.79 -39.74 14.95
CA GLU A 14 19.79 -40.12 13.96
C GLU A 14 19.93 -39.10 12.82
N ASN A 15 18.80 -38.57 12.33
CA ASN A 15 18.78 -37.56 11.27
C ASN A 15 17.83 -36.41 11.65
N PRO A 16 18.35 -35.36 12.31
CA PRO A 16 17.58 -34.17 12.67
C PRO A 16 17.03 -33.40 11.47
N ARG A 17 17.43 -33.74 10.24
CA ARG A 17 16.94 -33.14 8.99
C ARG A 17 15.77 -33.92 8.38
N LEU A 18 15.36 -35.05 8.96
CA LEU A 18 14.30 -35.89 8.41
C LEU A 18 12.94 -35.21 8.54
N VAL A 19 12.20 -35.12 7.44
CA VAL A 19 10.76 -34.80 7.48
C VAL A 19 10.01 -36.12 7.62
N TYR A 20 9.28 -36.30 8.72
CA TYR A 20 8.55 -37.53 9.01
C TYR A 20 7.04 -37.25 8.94
N ALA A 21 6.35 -37.83 7.97
CA ALA A 21 4.92 -37.61 7.77
C ALA A 21 4.07 -38.77 8.30
N ARG A 22 3.06 -38.44 9.10
CA ARG A 22 2.00 -39.31 9.58
C ARG A 22 0.72 -38.90 8.87
N LEU A 23 0.17 -39.82 8.09
CA LEU A 23 -1.14 -39.67 7.49
C LEU A 23 -2.08 -40.67 8.15
N THR A 24 -3.03 -40.17 8.92
CA THR A 24 -3.98 -41.01 9.69
C THR A 24 -5.42 -40.61 9.44
N GLY A 25 -6.35 -41.49 9.83
CA GLY A 25 -7.77 -41.19 9.79
C GLY A 25 -8.19 -40.19 10.88
N PHE A 26 -8.00 -40.60 12.15
CA PHE A 26 -8.50 -39.89 13.33
C PHE A 26 -7.44 -39.12 14.12
N GLY A 27 -6.18 -39.10 13.68
CA GLY A 27 -5.06 -38.51 14.42
C GLY A 27 -4.34 -39.51 15.33
N GLN A 28 -3.27 -39.06 15.99
CA GLN A 28 -2.45 -39.88 16.90
C GLN A 28 -3.01 -39.99 18.32
N SER A 29 -4.03 -39.20 18.67
CA SER A 29 -4.58 -39.13 20.02
C SER A 29 -6.12 -39.19 20.01
N GLY A 30 -6.71 -39.43 21.18
CA GLY A 30 -8.16 -39.56 21.35
C GLY A 30 -8.69 -41.00 21.18
N PRO A 31 -10.00 -41.22 21.42
CA PRO A 31 -10.59 -42.55 21.53
C PRO A 31 -10.56 -43.36 20.23
N TYR A 32 -10.42 -42.69 19.07
CA TYR A 32 -10.42 -43.33 17.75
C TYR A 32 -9.04 -43.43 17.11
N ALA A 33 -7.95 -43.05 17.80
CA ALA A 33 -6.60 -43.03 17.21
C ALA A 33 -6.15 -44.40 16.65
N SER A 34 -6.56 -45.49 17.31
CA SER A 34 -6.27 -46.87 16.88
C SER A 34 -7.38 -47.51 16.05
N SER A 35 -8.45 -46.78 15.74
CA SER A 35 -9.61 -47.28 15.01
C SER A 35 -9.41 -47.17 13.49
N ALA A 36 -9.94 -48.15 12.76
CA ALA A 36 -10.05 -48.07 11.31
C ALA A 36 -11.25 -47.20 10.90
N GLY A 37 -11.15 -46.60 9.72
CA GLY A 37 -12.24 -45.83 9.11
C GLY A 37 -11.99 -45.66 7.62
N HIS A 38 -12.95 -45.05 6.94
CA HIS A 38 -12.87 -44.62 5.56
C HIS A 38 -13.36 -43.17 5.45
N ASP A 39 -13.21 -42.54 4.28
CA ASP A 39 -13.63 -41.17 3.99
C ASP A 39 -14.94 -40.76 4.68
N ILE A 40 -16.00 -41.55 4.51
CA ILE A 40 -17.32 -41.29 5.11
C ILE A 40 -17.29 -41.19 6.65
N ASN A 41 -16.50 -42.03 7.33
CA ASN A 41 -16.38 -42.01 8.79
C ASN A 41 -15.63 -40.75 9.26
N TYR A 42 -14.61 -40.34 8.51
CA TYR A 42 -13.84 -39.13 8.81
C TYR A 42 -14.68 -37.87 8.57
N LEU A 43 -15.47 -37.85 7.49
CA LEU A 43 -16.45 -36.79 7.22
C LEU A 43 -17.56 -36.73 8.28
N ALA A 44 -17.99 -37.88 8.80
CA ALA A 44 -18.98 -37.93 9.86
C ALA A 44 -18.45 -37.27 11.15
N ILE A 45 -17.25 -37.64 11.59
CA ILE A 45 -16.65 -37.11 12.83
C ILE A 45 -16.21 -35.64 12.69
N SER A 46 -15.76 -35.21 11.50
CA SER A 46 -15.44 -33.80 11.25
C SER A 46 -16.68 -32.88 11.24
N GLY A 47 -17.90 -33.44 11.21
CA GLY A 47 -19.15 -32.71 11.11
C GLY A 47 -19.50 -32.26 9.69
N VAL A 48 -18.63 -32.48 8.70
CA VAL A 48 -18.84 -32.04 7.32
C VAL A 48 -19.92 -32.86 6.65
N LEU A 49 -20.00 -34.18 6.91
CA LEU A 49 -20.99 -35.05 6.28
C LEU A 49 -22.42 -34.56 6.53
N SER A 50 -22.72 -33.99 7.70
CA SER A 50 -24.08 -33.50 8.01
C SER A 50 -24.55 -32.37 7.08
N MET A 51 -23.61 -31.71 6.39
CA MET A 51 -23.85 -30.60 5.47
C MET A 51 -23.96 -31.03 4.00
N LEU A 52 -23.64 -32.28 3.66
CA LEU A 52 -23.54 -32.74 2.27
C LEU A 52 -24.77 -33.52 1.79
N GLY A 53 -25.17 -33.26 0.55
CA GLY A 53 -26.36 -33.82 -0.09
C GLY A 53 -27.62 -32.96 0.05
N GLY A 54 -28.73 -33.44 -0.52
CA GLY A 54 -30.03 -32.77 -0.45
C GLY A 54 -30.78 -33.01 0.86
N ARG A 55 -32.09 -32.71 0.83
CA ARG A 55 -33.04 -33.03 1.91
C ARG A 55 -33.04 -34.54 2.19
N GLY A 56 -33.05 -34.94 3.47
CA GLY A 56 -33.12 -36.35 3.88
C GLY A 56 -31.88 -36.85 4.63
N ALA A 57 -31.40 -38.06 4.31
CA ALA A 57 -30.18 -38.60 4.88
C ALA A 57 -28.93 -37.89 4.31
N PRO A 58 -27.91 -37.55 5.14
CA PRO A 58 -26.64 -37.04 4.64
C PRO A 58 -26.04 -37.95 3.57
N GLN A 59 -25.56 -37.37 2.47
CA GLN A 59 -24.96 -38.13 1.37
C GLN A 59 -23.46 -37.86 1.31
N PRO A 60 -22.60 -38.88 1.43
CA PRO A 60 -21.18 -38.69 1.27
C PRO A 60 -20.88 -38.33 -0.20
N PRO A 61 -19.88 -37.46 -0.45
CA PRO A 61 -19.32 -37.31 -1.78
C PRO A 61 -18.58 -38.61 -2.14
N ILE A 62 -18.12 -38.72 -3.39
CA ILE A 62 -17.03 -39.66 -3.71
C ILE A 62 -15.86 -39.33 -2.79
N ASN A 63 -15.00 -40.31 -2.49
CA ASN A 63 -13.97 -40.30 -1.44
C ASN A 63 -12.84 -39.26 -1.62
N LEU A 64 -13.10 -38.11 -2.24
CA LEU A 64 -12.19 -37.03 -2.55
C LEU A 64 -12.02 -36.04 -1.39
N LEU A 65 -12.98 -35.94 -0.46
CA LEU A 65 -13.02 -34.83 0.49
C LEU A 65 -12.16 -35.06 1.73
N ALA A 66 -12.30 -36.20 2.42
CA ALA A 66 -11.46 -36.50 3.58
C ALA A 66 -10.17 -37.19 3.14
N ASP A 67 -10.23 -38.25 2.32
CA ASP A 67 -9.03 -39.02 1.99
C ASP A 67 -8.03 -38.21 1.15
N PHE A 68 -8.49 -37.53 0.09
CA PHE A 68 -7.62 -36.74 -0.78
C PHE A 68 -7.45 -35.30 -0.31
N ALA A 69 -8.52 -34.50 -0.21
CA ALA A 69 -8.40 -33.08 0.12
C ALA A 69 -7.99 -32.84 1.58
N GLY A 70 -8.64 -33.50 2.53
CA GLY A 70 -8.34 -33.38 3.96
C GLY A 70 -7.07 -34.12 4.39
N GLY A 71 -6.79 -35.28 3.82
CA GLY A 71 -5.65 -36.13 4.18
C GLY A 71 -4.46 -35.91 3.25
N GLY A 72 -4.53 -36.48 2.05
CA GLY A 72 -3.40 -36.53 1.11
C GLY A 72 -2.82 -35.15 0.77
N LEU A 73 -3.67 -34.19 0.38
CA LEU A 73 -3.24 -32.86 -0.02
C LEU A 73 -2.72 -32.03 1.16
N MET A 74 -3.36 -32.12 2.33
CA MET A 74 -2.88 -31.45 3.55
C MET A 74 -1.54 -32.02 4.02
N CYS A 75 -1.35 -33.34 3.93
CA CYS A 75 -0.10 -33.98 4.27
C CYS A 75 1.00 -33.59 3.27
N ALA A 76 0.70 -33.60 1.97
CA ALA A 76 1.63 -33.13 0.94
C ALA A 76 2.00 -31.65 1.15
N LEU A 77 1.04 -30.79 1.45
CA LEU A 77 1.29 -29.38 1.79
C LEU A 77 2.16 -29.27 3.05
N GLY A 78 1.88 -30.04 4.08
CA GLY A 78 2.69 -30.10 5.30
C GLY A 78 4.12 -30.54 5.01
N ILE A 79 4.32 -31.55 4.17
CA ILE A 79 5.65 -32.00 3.73
C ILE A 79 6.34 -30.88 2.95
N SER A 80 5.69 -30.23 1.99
CA SER A 80 6.28 -29.12 1.23
C SER A 80 6.70 -27.96 2.13
N LEU A 81 5.85 -27.59 3.10
CA LEU A 81 6.18 -26.55 4.08
C LEU A 81 7.32 -26.97 5.01
N ALA A 82 7.37 -28.24 5.44
CA ALA A 82 8.48 -28.79 6.21
C ALA A 82 9.80 -28.78 5.43
N LEU A 83 9.75 -29.10 4.14
CA LEU A 83 10.92 -29.04 3.27
C LEU A 83 11.41 -27.61 3.07
N LEU A 84 10.49 -26.66 2.95
CA LEU A 84 10.78 -25.22 2.86
C LEU A 84 11.39 -24.70 4.17
N GLU A 85 10.81 -25.02 5.33
CA GLU A 85 11.35 -24.63 6.64
C GLU A 85 12.75 -25.22 6.84
N ARG A 86 12.91 -26.51 6.51
CA ARG A 86 14.19 -27.21 6.58
C ARG A 86 15.28 -26.55 5.73
N HIS A 87 14.92 -25.88 4.64
CA HIS A 87 15.89 -25.14 3.83
C HIS A 87 16.53 -24.00 4.62
N ALA A 88 15.74 -23.29 5.44
CA ALA A 88 16.21 -22.18 6.26
C ALA A 88 16.80 -22.64 7.60
N SER A 89 16.14 -23.56 8.30
CA SER A 89 16.51 -24.00 9.66
C SER A 89 17.56 -25.11 9.68
N GLY A 90 17.68 -25.85 8.57
CA GLY A 90 18.44 -27.09 8.48
C GLY A 90 17.78 -28.28 9.17
N ARG A 91 16.66 -28.11 9.88
CA ARG A 91 15.98 -29.15 10.67
C ARG A 91 14.74 -29.68 9.97
N GLY A 92 14.48 -30.97 10.12
CA GLY A 92 13.22 -31.58 9.70
C GLY A 92 12.17 -31.44 10.80
N GLN A 93 10.94 -31.82 10.48
CA GLN A 93 9.82 -31.77 11.41
C GLN A 93 8.89 -32.97 11.19
N VAL A 94 8.08 -33.28 12.20
CA VAL A 94 7.02 -34.27 12.12
C VAL A 94 5.77 -33.59 11.58
N ILE A 95 5.24 -34.08 10.47
CA ILE A 95 3.95 -33.69 9.92
C ILE A 95 2.92 -34.70 10.39
N ASP A 96 1.99 -34.28 11.24
CA ASP A 96 0.85 -35.10 11.63
C ASP A 96 -0.40 -34.57 10.96
N THR A 97 -0.98 -35.38 10.08
CA THR A 97 -2.19 -35.02 9.34
C THR A 97 -3.24 -36.09 9.57
N SER A 98 -4.38 -35.68 10.12
CA SER A 98 -5.56 -36.51 10.22
C SER A 98 -6.60 -36.13 9.16
N MET A 99 -7.25 -37.13 8.58
CA MET A 99 -8.33 -36.92 7.60
C MET A 99 -9.52 -36.16 8.22
N VAL A 100 -9.81 -36.39 9.51
CA VAL A 100 -10.85 -35.67 10.26
C VAL A 100 -10.54 -34.19 10.41
N GLU A 101 -9.34 -33.83 10.91
CA GLU A 101 -8.98 -32.43 11.11
C GLU A 101 -8.78 -31.72 9.77
N GLY A 102 -8.22 -32.40 8.78
CA GLY A 102 -8.08 -31.89 7.43
C GLY A 102 -9.43 -31.56 6.79
N ALA A 103 -10.41 -32.46 6.86
CA ALA A 103 -11.76 -32.19 6.38
C ALA A 103 -12.43 -31.03 7.15
N ALA A 104 -12.23 -30.95 8.47
CA ALA A 104 -12.71 -29.83 9.29
C ALA A 104 -12.04 -28.50 8.89
N TYR A 105 -10.76 -28.51 8.55
CA TYR A 105 -10.01 -27.34 8.11
C TYR A 105 -10.46 -26.84 6.74
N VAL A 106 -10.57 -27.73 5.74
CA VAL A 106 -11.04 -27.39 4.39
C VAL A 106 -12.47 -26.84 4.43
N SER A 107 -13.29 -27.32 5.36
CA SER A 107 -14.65 -26.83 5.57
C SER A 107 -14.77 -25.61 6.50
N SER A 108 -13.67 -25.03 6.99
CA SER A 108 -13.68 -23.93 7.96
C SER A 108 -14.48 -22.69 7.51
N PHE A 109 -14.52 -22.42 6.20
CA PHE A 109 -15.37 -21.36 5.63
C PHE A 109 -16.86 -21.61 5.91
N LEU A 110 -17.34 -22.85 5.84
CA LEU A 110 -18.75 -23.21 6.11
C LEU A 110 -19.14 -22.86 7.55
N TRP A 111 -18.25 -23.15 8.50
CA TRP A 111 -18.45 -22.84 9.91
C TRP A 111 -18.50 -21.32 10.16
N LYS A 112 -17.52 -20.58 9.62
CA LYS A 112 -17.41 -19.13 9.81
C LYS A 112 -18.55 -18.36 9.14
N SER A 113 -19.04 -18.83 8.00
CA SER A 113 -20.09 -18.14 7.23
C SER A 113 -21.52 -18.43 7.72
N ARG A 114 -21.70 -19.26 8.76
CA ARG A 114 -22.98 -19.39 9.47
C ARG A 114 -23.43 -18.07 10.11
N ALA A 115 -22.50 -17.30 10.68
CA ALA A 115 -22.80 -16.04 11.36
C ALA A 115 -23.36 -14.95 10.44
N VAL A 116 -23.01 -15.00 9.15
CA VAL A 116 -23.51 -14.09 8.11
C VAL A 116 -24.67 -14.68 7.30
N GLY A 117 -25.21 -15.82 7.73
CA GLY A 117 -26.43 -16.41 7.18
C GLY A 117 -26.28 -17.24 5.91
N LEU A 118 -25.06 -17.58 5.47
CA LEU A 118 -24.88 -18.43 4.27
C LEU A 118 -25.25 -19.90 4.50
N TRP A 119 -25.11 -20.39 5.74
CA TRP A 119 -25.31 -21.81 6.10
C TRP A 119 -26.15 -22.01 7.37
N ASN A 120 -27.06 -21.08 7.65
CA ASN A 120 -27.89 -21.09 8.87
C ASN A 120 -29.24 -21.81 8.68
N ARG A 121 -29.51 -22.39 7.50
CA ARG A 121 -30.73 -23.15 7.18
C ARG A 121 -30.46 -24.66 7.14
N PRO A 122 -31.51 -25.49 7.19
CA PRO A 122 -31.38 -26.93 6.99
C PRO A 122 -30.66 -27.28 5.69
N ARG A 123 -30.01 -28.44 5.65
CA ARG A 123 -29.27 -28.91 4.47
C ARG A 123 -30.18 -29.02 3.24
N GLY A 124 -29.69 -28.49 2.11
CA GLY A 124 -30.41 -28.41 0.83
C GLY A 124 -31.33 -27.19 0.73
N GLU A 125 -31.23 -26.23 1.66
CA GLU A 125 -32.02 -24.99 1.68
C GLU A 125 -31.14 -23.74 1.80
N ASN A 126 -29.82 -23.89 1.70
CA ASN A 126 -28.88 -22.79 1.77
C ASN A 126 -28.54 -22.26 0.36
N LEU A 127 -27.77 -21.18 0.32
CA LEU A 127 -27.39 -20.53 -0.94
C LEU A 127 -26.51 -21.42 -1.82
N LEU A 128 -25.62 -22.22 -1.22
CA LEU A 128 -24.56 -22.96 -1.92
C LEU A 128 -24.57 -24.49 -1.68
N ASP A 129 -25.64 -25.07 -1.14
CA ASP A 129 -25.83 -26.54 -1.04
C ASP A 129 -26.85 -27.09 -2.04
N GLY A 130 -27.24 -26.29 -3.04
CA GLY A 130 -28.29 -26.68 -3.97
C GLY A 130 -29.70 -26.25 -3.55
N GLY A 131 -29.86 -25.46 -2.49
CA GLY A 131 -31.14 -24.85 -2.11
C GLY A 131 -31.60 -23.76 -3.08
N ALA A 132 -30.70 -22.86 -3.47
CA ALA A 132 -31.00 -21.75 -4.39
C ALA A 132 -31.24 -22.23 -5.84
N PRO A 133 -32.30 -21.76 -6.53
CA PRO A 133 -32.63 -22.21 -7.90
C PRO A 133 -31.54 -21.83 -8.92
N PHE A 134 -30.80 -20.77 -8.67
CA PHE A 134 -29.68 -20.33 -9.50
C PHE A 134 -28.33 -20.95 -9.07
N TYR A 135 -28.33 -21.94 -8.19
CA TYR A 135 -27.14 -22.71 -7.81
C TYR A 135 -27.51 -24.20 -7.67
N GLY A 136 -27.36 -24.98 -8.74
CA GLY A 136 -27.74 -26.40 -8.76
C GLY A 136 -27.75 -27.02 -10.15
N THR A 137 -28.33 -28.20 -10.28
CA THR A 137 -28.39 -28.95 -11.55
C THR A 137 -29.82 -29.20 -12.03
N TYR A 138 -30.04 -29.10 -13.33
CA TYR A 138 -31.34 -29.25 -13.98
C TYR A 138 -31.31 -30.29 -15.09
N ARG A 139 -32.31 -31.17 -15.12
CA ARG A 139 -32.42 -32.22 -16.13
C ARG A 139 -32.95 -31.66 -17.45
N THR A 140 -32.33 -32.05 -18.57
CA THR A 140 -32.71 -31.65 -19.93
C THR A 140 -33.62 -32.70 -20.60
N SER A 141 -34.18 -32.38 -21.77
CA SER A 141 -35.12 -33.27 -22.47
C SER A 141 -34.50 -34.62 -22.88
N ASP A 142 -33.20 -34.66 -23.15
CA ASP A 142 -32.41 -35.87 -23.46
C ASP A 142 -31.95 -36.64 -22.20
N GLY A 143 -32.40 -36.23 -21.02
CA GLY A 143 -32.12 -36.91 -19.75
C GLY A 143 -30.74 -36.61 -19.15
N LYS A 144 -29.94 -35.74 -19.78
CA LYS A 144 -28.69 -35.19 -19.27
C LYS A 144 -28.96 -34.01 -18.33
N TYR A 145 -27.91 -33.32 -17.88
CA TYR A 145 -28.03 -32.23 -16.90
C TYR A 145 -27.23 -30.98 -17.30
N MET A 146 -27.79 -29.81 -17.02
CA MET A 146 -27.07 -28.52 -16.99
C MET A 146 -26.78 -28.14 -15.54
N ALA A 147 -25.57 -27.63 -15.28
CA ALA A 147 -25.20 -27.00 -14.01
C ALA A 147 -25.37 -25.49 -14.11
N VAL A 148 -25.92 -24.88 -13.06
CA VAL A 148 -26.19 -23.45 -12.96
C VAL A 148 -25.52 -22.91 -11.69
N GLY A 149 -24.81 -21.78 -11.82
CA GLY A 149 -24.14 -21.08 -10.72
C GLY A 149 -24.26 -19.56 -10.80
N ALA A 150 -25.42 -19.05 -11.19
CA ALA A 150 -25.69 -17.62 -11.43
C ALA A 150 -26.07 -16.88 -10.14
N ILE A 151 -25.11 -16.70 -9.22
CA ILE A 151 -25.36 -16.11 -7.90
C ILE A 151 -25.53 -14.59 -7.99
N GLU A 152 -24.70 -13.93 -8.79
CA GLU A 152 -24.71 -12.48 -8.94
C GLU A 152 -25.90 -12.01 -9.81
N PRO A 153 -26.53 -10.86 -9.48
CA PRO A 153 -27.74 -10.41 -10.18
C PRO A 153 -27.57 -10.31 -11.70
N GLN A 154 -26.44 -9.79 -12.19
CA GLN A 154 -26.23 -9.67 -13.63
C GLN A 154 -26.13 -11.03 -14.35
N PHE A 155 -25.63 -12.07 -13.68
CA PHE A 155 -25.56 -13.43 -14.25
C PHE A 155 -26.92 -14.11 -14.18
N TYR A 156 -27.68 -13.84 -13.11
CA TYR A 156 -29.06 -14.28 -12.97
C TYR A 156 -29.97 -13.70 -14.07
N ASP A 157 -29.81 -12.42 -14.40
CA ASP A 157 -30.57 -11.78 -15.48
C ASP A 157 -30.30 -12.46 -16.83
N LEU A 158 -29.03 -12.77 -17.13
CA LEU A 158 -28.65 -13.51 -18.34
C LEU A 158 -29.20 -14.94 -18.34
N LEU A 159 -29.23 -15.61 -17.19
CA LEU A 159 -29.86 -16.93 -17.04
C LEU A 159 -31.36 -16.86 -17.35
N VAL A 160 -32.08 -15.92 -16.75
CA VAL A 160 -33.53 -15.72 -16.96
C VAL A 160 -33.82 -15.40 -18.43
N GLN A 161 -33.02 -14.51 -19.03
CA GLN A 161 -33.11 -14.18 -20.45
C GLN A 161 -32.85 -15.40 -21.33
N GLY A 162 -31.81 -16.18 -21.07
CA GLY A 162 -31.47 -17.37 -21.84
C GLY A 162 -32.51 -18.48 -21.72
N LEU A 163 -33.15 -18.62 -20.56
CA LEU A 163 -34.28 -19.52 -20.35
C LEU A 163 -35.58 -19.05 -21.04
N GLY A 164 -35.63 -17.80 -21.51
CA GLY A 164 -36.83 -17.21 -22.10
C GLY A 164 -37.94 -16.98 -21.08
N LEU A 165 -37.58 -16.75 -19.81
CA LEU A 165 -38.52 -16.42 -18.75
C LEU A 165 -38.67 -14.90 -18.62
N ASP A 166 -39.87 -14.43 -18.27
CA ASP A 166 -40.10 -13.01 -18.02
C ASP A 166 -39.69 -12.65 -16.60
N ALA A 167 -38.62 -11.85 -16.48
CA ALA A 167 -38.11 -11.37 -15.20
C ALA A 167 -39.18 -10.61 -14.38
N ALA A 168 -40.16 -9.96 -15.03
CA ALA A 168 -41.23 -9.24 -14.33
C ALA A 168 -42.24 -10.19 -13.63
N THR A 169 -42.28 -11.46 -14.04
CA THR A 169 -43.18 -12.47 -13.46
C THR A 169 -42.52 -13.33 -12.38
N LEU A 170 -41.18 -13.27 -12.28
CA LEU A 170 -40.43 -14.05 -11.30
C LEU A 170 -40.33 -13.28 -9.96
N PRO A 171 -40.47 -13.98 -8.83
CA PRO A 171 -40.15 -13.41 -7.52
C PRO A 171 -38.69 -12.92 -7.44
N PRO A 172 -38.37 -11.98 -6.53
CA PRO A 172 -37.00 -11.52 -6.33
C PRO A 172 -36.03 -12.67 -6.09
N GLN A 173 -34.85 -12.61 -6.72
CA GLN A 173 -33.83 -13.67 -6.67
C GLN A 173 -33.54 -14.18 -5.25
N MET A 174 -33.39 -13.28 -4.27
CA MET A 174 -33.06 -13.61 -2.88
C MET A 174 -34.29 -13.93 -2.01
N SER A 175 -35.46 -14.18 -2.61
CA SER A 175 -36.66 -14.61 -1.89
C SER A 175 -36.65 -16.11 -1.61
N PHE A 176 -36.11 -16.48 -0.45
CA PHE A 176 -35.94 -17.89 -0.04
C PHE A 176 -37.26 -18.68 0.03
N SER A 177 -38.38 -18.05 0.37
CA SER A 177 -39.69 -18.71 0.42
C SER A 177 -40.18 -19.13 -0.97
N ASP A 178 -39.76 -18.39 -2.00
CA ASP A 178 -40.23 -18.57 -3.37
C ASP A 178 -39.31 -19.47 -4.21
N TRP A 179 -38.12 -19.76 -3.69
CA TRP A 179 -37.14 -20.64 -4.35
C TRP A 179 -37.69 -21.99 -4.82
N PRO A 180 -38.57 -22.70 -4.08
CA PRO A 180 -39.17 -23.92 -4.60
C PRO A 180 -39.99 -23.72 -5.88
N ALA A 181 -40.74 -22.61 -5.97
CA ALA A 181 -41.54 -22.29 -7.15
C ALA A 181 -40.64 -21.88 -8.34
N VAL A 182 -39.65 -21.02 -8.11
CA VAL A 182 -38.67 -20.62 -9.13
C VAL A 182 -37.87 -21.83 -9.64
N ARG A 183 -37.51 -22.76 -8.74
CA ARG A 183 -36.84 -24.01 -9.13
C ARG A 183 -37.70 -24.86 -10.06
N ALA A 184 -39.01 -24.93 -9.82
CA ALA A 184 -39.93 -25.65 -10.69
C ALA A 184 -39.99 -25.03 -12.09
N GLU A 185 -40.03 -23.69 -12.19
CA GLU A 185 -39.99 -23.00 -13.49
C GLU A 185 -38.67 -23.22 -14.23
N PHE A 186 -37.53 -23.14 -13.53
CA PHE A 186 -36.23 -23.42 -14.16
C PHE A 186 -36.16 -24.88 -14.63
N ALA A 187 -36.63 -25.83 -13.83
CA ALA A 187 -36.68 -27.24 -14.23
C ALA A 187 -37.57 -27.48 -15.44
N ARG A 188 -38.73 -26.81 -15.50
CA ARG A 188 -39.62 -26.86 -16.67
C ARG A 188 -38.96 -26.28 -17.91
N ALA A 189 -38.29 -25.12 -17.79
CA ALA A 189 -37.59 -24.49 -18.90
C ALA A 189 -36.45 -25.39 -19.41
N PHE A 190 -35.52 -25.79 -18.55
CA PHE A 190 -34.40 -26.67 -18.92
C PHE A 190 -34.86 -28.00 -19.52
N GLY A 191 -35.96 -28.58 -19.02
CA GLY A 191 -36.55 -29.81 -19.55
C GLY A 191 -37.13 -29.70 -20.97
N GLY A 192 -37.27 -28.49 -21.51
CA GLY A 192 -37.83 -28.24 -22.84
C GLY A 192 -36.85 -28.39 -24.00
N ARG A 193 -35.54 -28.45 -23.75
CA ARG A 193 -34.49 -28.58 -24.77
C ARG A 193 -33.41 -29.57 -24.34
N THR A 194 -32.65 -30.07 -25.31
CA THR A 194 -31.51 -30.98 -25.09
C THR A 194 -30.33 -30.23 -24.48
N GLN A 195 -29.37 -30.97 -23.89
CA GLN A 195 -28.14 -30.37 -23.33
C GLN A 195 -27.35 -29.56 -24.37
N GLU A 196 -27.25 -30.08 -25.61
CA GLU A 196 -26.50 -29.43 -26.70
C GLU A 196 -27.15 -28.12 -27.15
N GLU A 197 -28.48 -28.08 -27.25
CA GLU A 197 -29.22 -26.85 -27.56
C GLU A 197 -29.02 -25.79 -26.46
N TRP A 198 -28.95 -26.19 -25.19
CA TRP A 198 -28.65 -25.25 -24.09
C TRP A 198 -27.21 -24.76 -24.13
N CYS A 199 -26.24 -25.59 -24.51
CA CYS A 199 -24.86 -25.12 -24.74
C CYS A 199 -24.86 -24.03 -25.83
N GLY A 200 -25.59 -24.23 -26.94
CA GLY A 200 -25.73 -23.21 -27.98
C GLY A 200 -26.36 -21.88 -27.52
N VAL A 201 -27.17 -21.88 -26.45
CA VAL A 201 -27.76 -20.66 -25.87
C VAL A 201 -26.80 -19.95 -24.93
N PHE A 202 -26.08 -20.71 -24.08
CA PHE A 202 -25.31 -20.15 -22.97
C PHE A 202 -23.80 -20.06 -23.22
N ASP A 203 -23.25 -20.79 -24.19
CA ASP A 203 -21.82 -20.72 -24.50
C ASP A 203 -21.41 -19.31 -24.91
N GLY A 204 -20.34 -18.80 -24.30
CA GLY A 204 -19.85 -17.44 -24.51
C GLY A 204 -20.63 -16.35 -23.75
N THR A 205 -21.60 -16.73 -22.92
CA THR A 205 -22.31 -15.80 -22.02
C THR A 205 -21.79 -15.89 -20.58
N ASP A 206 -22.02 -14.85 -19.79
CA ASP A 206 -21.72 -14.82 -18.36
C ASP A 206 -22.87 -15.40 -17.50
N ALA A 207 -23.81 -16.16 -18.07
CA ALA A 207 -24.94 -16.72 -17.33
C ALA A 207 -24.57 -17.84 -16.32
N CYS A 208 -23.29 -18.24 -16.27
CA CYS A 208 -22.78 -19.31 -15.41
C CYS A 208 -23.55 -20.65 -15.56
N VAL A 209 -23.88 -21.02 -16.81
CA VAL A 209 -24.54 -22.28 -17.15
C VAL A 209 -23.60 -23.15 -17.98
N THR A 210 -23.42 -24.42 -17.59
CA THR A 210 -22.51 -25.36 -18.26
C THR A 210 -23.08 -26.78 -18.31
N PRO A 211 -22.69 -27.61 -19.30
CA PRO A 211 -23.11 -29.00 -19.34
C PRO A 211 -22.44 -29.82 -18.23
N VAL A 212 -23.21 -30.67 -17.55
CA VAL A 212 -22.63 -31.72 -16.69
C VAL A 212 -22.13 -32.85 -17.59
N LEU A 213 -20.81 -33.01 -17.65
CA LEU A 213 -20.16 -33.98 -18.54
C LEU A 213 -19.91 -35.32 -17.83
N PRO A 214 -20.22 -36.46 -18.49
CA PRO A 214 -19.70 -37.76 -18.11
C PRO A 214 -18.17 -37.80 -18.12
N LEU A 215 -17.58 -38.65 -17.26
CA LEU A 215 -16.11 -38.80 -17.14
C LEU A 215 -15.43 -39.12 -18.48
N ASP A 216 -16.06 -39.96 -19.31
CA ASP A 216 -15.60 -40.39 -20.64
C ASP A 216 -15.77 -39.31 -21.73
N GLN A 217 -16.41 -38.18 -21.43
CA GLN A 217 -16.60 -37.07 -22.36
C GLN A 217 -15.87 -35.80 -21.92
N ALA A 218 -15.40 -35.75 -20.68
CA ALA A 218 -14.70 -34.59 -20.14
C ALA A 218 -13.48 -34.20 -21.00
N HIS A 219 -12.68 -35.16 -21.48
CA HIS A 219 -11.49 -34.89 -22.30
C HIS A 219 -11.82 -34.40 -23.72
N THR A 220 -13.01 -34.69 -24.25
CA THR A 220 -13.37 -34.25 -25.61
C THR A 220 -13.92 -32.82 -25.63
N HIS A 221 -14.37 -32.29 -24.49
CA HIS A 221 -14.93 -30.94 -24.42
C HIS A 221 -13.93 -29.89 -24.94
N PRO A 222 -14.36 -28.91 -25.78
CA PRO A 222 -13.46 -27.94 -26.42
C PRO A 222 -12.53 -27.24 -25.43
N HIS A 223 -13.04 -26.80 -24.28
CA HIS A 223 -12.24 -26.17 -23.23
C HIS A 223 -11.11 -27.08 -22.70
N ASN A 224 -11.44 -28.32 -22.37
CA ASN A 224 -10.50 -29.28 -21.77
C ASN A 224 -9.46 -29.75 -22.78
N ARG A 225 -9.86 -29.92 -24.04
CA ARG A 225 -8.96 -30.26 -25.15
C ARG A 225 -7.96 -29.15 -25.42
N LEU A 226 -8.42 -27.90 -25.52
CA LEU A 226 -7.55 -26.74 -25.71
C LEU A 226 -6.59 -26.54 -24.54
N ARG A 227 -7.02 -26.88 -23.32
CA ARG A 227 -6.21 -26.85 -22.09
C ARG A 227 -5.26 -28.04 -21.94
N GLY A 228 -5.44 -29.12 -22.71
CA GLY A 228 -4.64 -30.34 -22.56
C GLY A 228 -4.79 -30.95 -21.16
N SER A 229 -5.97 -30.79 -20.54
CA SER A 229 -6.21 -31.17 -19.14
C SER A 229 -6.24 -32.68 -18.88
N PHE A 230 -6.10 -33.52 -19.91
CA PHE A 230 -6.15 -34.97 -19.85
C PHE A 230 -5.05 -35.55 -20.74
N LEU A 231 -4.26 -36.50 -20.23
CA LEU A 231 -3.17 -37.14 -20.96
C LEU A 231 -3.67 -38.35 -21.77
N GLN A 232 -2.96 -38.69 -22.84
CA GLN A 232 -3.29 -39.83 -23.70
C GLN A 232 -2.10 -40.80 -23.72
N GLU A 233 -2.04 -41.72 -22.77
CA GLU A 233 -1.03 -42.78 -22.73
C GLU A 233 -1.63 -44.13 -23.14
N GLY A 234 -0.99 -44.85 -24.07
CA GLY A 234 -1.22 -46.29 -24.27
C GLY A 234 -2.62 -46.76 -24.72
N GLY A 235 -3.53 -45.86 -25.12
CA GLY A 235 -4.89 -46.22 -25.55
C GLY A 235 -5.95 -46.16 -24.45
N GLU A 236 -5.56 -46.01 -23.19
CA GLU A 236 -6.46 -45.73 -22.06
C GLU A 236 -6.37 -44.25 -21.67
N LYS A 237 -7.51 -43.58 -21.56
CA LYS A 237 -7.59 -42.14 -21.27
C LYS A 237 -7.68 -41.95 -19.77
N VAL A 238 -6.60 -41.47 -19.14
CA VAL A 238 -6.51 -41.23 -17.70
C VAL A 238 -6.43 -39.72 -17.41
N GLY A 239 -7.03 -39.29 -16.29
CA GLY A 239 -6.92 -37.91 -15.80
C GLY A 239 -5.47 -37.49 -15.57
N HIS A 240 -5.20 -36.19 -15.67
CA HIS A 240 -3.83 -35.65 -15.56
C HIS A 240 -3.26 -35.79 -14.14
N ASP A 241 -1.97 -36.11 -14.02
CA ASP A 241 -1.19 -35.99 -12.77
C ASP A 241 -0.90 -34.52 -12.48
N ALA A 242 -1.79 -33.82 -11.75
CA ALA A 242 -1.70 -32.39 -11.38
C ALA A 242 -1.54 -31.41 -12.57
N PRO A 243 -1.96 -30.14 -12.54
CA PRO A 243 -1.77 -29.25 -13.68
C PRO A 243 -0.28 -29.03 -13.96
N GLY A 244 0.26 -29.75 -14.95
CA GLY A 244 1.61 -29.58 -15.45
C GLY A 244 1.75 -28.19 -16.06
N GLY A 245 2.69 -27.41 -15.55
CA GLY A 245 3.05 -26.13 -16.14
C GLY A 245 3.36 -26.30 -17.62
N ARG A 246 2.66 -25.55 -18.47
CA ARG A 246 2.97 -25.43 -19.90
C ARG A 246 4.30 -24.69 -20.06
N GLY A 247 5.39 -25.43 -19.93
CA GLY A 247 6.76 -24.96 -20.14
C GLY A 247 7.64 -26.01 -20.83
N ALA A 248 7.07 -27.05 -21.44
CA ALA A 248 7.84 -28.02 -22.21
C ALA A 248 8.09 -27.49 -23.62
N VAL A 249 9.33 -27.08 -23.88
CA VAL A 249 9.88 -26.83 -25.22
C VAL A 249 9.87 -28.15 -26.01
N PRO A 250 9.34 -28.20 -27.26
CA PRO A 250 9.36 -29.43 -28.05
C PRO A 250 10.74 -29.60 -28.71
N GLY A 251 11.53 -30.56 -28.23
CA GLY A 251 12.76 -30.98 -28.91
C GLY A 251 13.82 -31.59 -28.01
N ALA A 252 13.61 -32.82 -27.53
CA ALA A 252 14.71 -33.70 -27.14
C ALA A 252 14.27 -35.16 -27.24
N GLY A 253 14.86 -35.88 -28.18
CA GLY A 253 14.62 -37.30 -28.40
C GLY A 253 15.07 -38.18 -27.22
N ARG A 254 14.49 -39.38 -27.20
CA ARG A 254 14.89 -40.50 -26.34
C ARG A 254 16.41 -40.70 -26.34
N GLY A 255 17.02 -40.68 -25.16
CA GLY A 255 18.39 -41.10 -24.93
C GLY A 255 18.70 -41.11 -23.44
N GLY A 256 18.95 -42.30 -22.89
CA GLY A 256 19.23 -42.48 -21.46
C GLY A 256 20.55 -41.84 -21.03
N GLY A 257 20.57 -41.37 -19.77
CA GLY A 257 21.78 -40.88 -19.11
C GLY A 257 21.45 -40.31 -17.74
N LYS A 258 21.85 -41.02 -16.67
CA LYS A 258 21.84 -40.51 -15.29
C LYS A 258 22.81 -39.33 -15.18
N GLY A 259 22.36 -38.21 -14.61
CA GLY A 259 23.25 -37.18 -14.07
C GLY A 259 22.71 -35.75 -14.21
N GLN A 260 22.43 -35.12 -13.06
CA GLN A 260 22.39 -33.67 -12.82
C GLN A 260 21.35 -32.83 -13.58
N TYR A 261 20.20 -32.63 -12.95
CA TYR A 261 19.45 -31.37 -13.04
C TYR A 261 18.98 -30.98 -11.64
N LEU A 262 19.81 -30.17 -10.97
CA LEU A 262 19.48 -29.41 -9.77
C LEU A 262 19.61 -27.94 -10.20
N GLY A 263 18.52 -27.19 -10.14
CA GLY A 263 18.52 -25.74 -10.34
C GLY A 263 17.44 -25.27 -11.30
N SER A 264 16.71 -24.24 -10.86
CA SER A 264 15.69 -23.46 -11.56
C SER A 264 14.40 -24.20 -11.95
N GLY A 265 13.45 -24.28 -11.01
CA GLY A 265 12.09 -24.75 -11.33
C GLY A 265 10.98 -24.34 -10.37
N GLU A 266 11.26 -23.73 -9.21
CA GLU A 266 10.24 -23.61 -8.15
C GLU A 266 10.20 -22.22 -7.51
N TRP A 267 9.49 -21.25 -8.12
CA TRP A 267 8.90 -20.11 -7.38
C TRP A 267 7.59 -19.56 -7.95
N ALA A 268 7.02 -20.15 -9.01
CA ALA A 268 5.91 -19.53 -9.73
C ALA A 268 4.48 -19.84 -9.20
N VAL A 269 4.30 -20.42 -8.01
CA VAL A 269 2.96 -20.84 -7.52
C VAL A 269 2.41 -19.99 -6.36
N PHE A 270 3.24 -19.21 -5.65
CA PHE A 270 2.75 -18.22 -4.69
C PHE A 270 3.04 -16.82 -5.22
N GLY A 271 2.26 -16.39 -6.21
CA GLY A 271 2.17 -14.98 -6.54
C GLY A 271 1.78 -14.20 -5.28
N ALA A 272 2.53 -13.13 -4.98
CA ALA A 272 2.19 -12.17 -3.93
C ALA A 272 0.69 -11.93 -3.93
N VAL A 273 0.00 -12.35 -2.86
CA VAL A 273 -1.43 -12.10 -2.68
C VAL A 273 -1.58 -10.59 -2.73
N GLU A 274 -2.19 -10.06 -3.80
CA GLU A 274 -2.48 -8.63 -3.86
C GLU A 274 -3.28 -8.27 -2.59
N PRO A 275 -2.86 -7.25 -1.83
CA PRO A 275 -3.58 -6.87 -0.64
C PRO A 275 -5.04 -6.55 -1.02
N PRO A 276 -6.02 -6.99 -0.19
CA PRO A 276 -7.44 -6.91 -0.55
C PRO A 276 -7.85 -5.47 -0.86
N ARG A 277 -8.71 -5.29 -1.87
CA ARG A 277 -9.24 -3.98 -2.28
C ARG A 277 -9.81 -3.22 -1.09
N ARG A 278 -9.46 -1.94 -0.97
CA ARG A 278 -9.85 -1.09 0.17
C ARG A 278 -11.06 -0.24 -0.17
N THR A 279 -11.96 -0.07 0.80
CA THR A 279 -13.14 0.80 0.68
C THR A 279 -12.72 2.26 0.50
N ARG A 280 -13.44 3.03 -0.34
CA ARG A 280 -13.16 4.45 -0.62
C ARG A 280 -12.96 5.31 0.64
N GLY A 281 -13.79 5.10 1.67
CA GLY A 281 -13.68 5.83 2.94
C GLY A 281 -12.36 5.61 3.68
N ARG A 282 -11.74 4.42 3.58
CA ARG A 282 -10.45 4.12 4.20
C ARG A 282 -9.28 4.78 3.47
N LEU A 283 -9.33 4.82 2.14
CA LEU A 283 -8.34 5.53 1.32
C LEU A 283 -8.42 7.04 1.56
N LEU A 284 -9.64 7.57 1.70
CA LEU A 284 -9.85 8.98 2.05
C LEU A 284 -9.31 9.29 3.45
N MET A 285 -9.64 8.46 4.45
CA MET A 285 -9.15 8.59 5.82
C MET A 285 -7.61 8.52 5.88
N HIS A 286 -6.99 7.62 5.11
CA HIS A 286 -5.54 7.57 4.95
C HIS A 286 -5.00 8.88 4.35
N SER A 287 -5.70 9.45 3.37
CA SER A 287 -5.21 10.65 2.69
C SER A 287 -5.34 11.94 3.51
N THR A 288 -6.11 11.92 4.60
CA THR A 288 -6.37 13.12 5.43
C THR A 288 -5.12 13.77 6.02
N VAL A 289 -4.06 13.02 6.28
CA VAL A 289 -2.78 13.59 6.77
C VAL A 289 -2.22 14.62 5.80
N MET A 290 -2.42 14.46 4.49
CA MET A 290 -1.94 15.42 3.49
C MET A 290 -2.66 16.76 3.57
N PHE A 291 -3.95 16.75 3.93
CA PHE A 291 -4.69 17.98 4.22
C PHE A 291 -4.08 18.71 5.42
N GLY A 292 -3.90 18.00 6.54
CA GLY A 292 -3.39 18.60 7.77
C GLY A 292 -1.97 19.15 7.61
N ARG A 293 -1.11 18.43 6.87
CA ARG A 293 0.27 18.83 6.57
C ARG A 293 0.29 20.12 5.78
N GLU A 294 -0.41 20.14 4.65
CA GLU A 294 -0.40 21.30 3.75
C GLU A 294 -1.09 22.51 4.36
N PHE A 295 -2.13 22.30 5.17
CA PHE A 295 -2.74 23.38 5.95
C PHE A 295 -1.72 24.08 6.84
N CYS A 296 -0.94 23.32 7.61
CA CYS A 296 0.07 23.88 8.50
C CYS A 296 1.22 24.52 7.71
N TYR A 297 1.65 23.91 6.60
CA TYR A 297 2.71 24.42 5.75
C TYR A 297 2.31 25.74 5.06
N ALA A 298 1.06 25.87 4.62
CA ALA A 298 0.53 27.12 4.08
C ALA A 298 0.42 28.22 5.14
N VAL A 299 0.06 27.87 6.38
CA VAL A 299 0.06 28.79 7.52
C VAL A 299 1.48 29.27 7.83
N GLU A 300 2.45 28.37 7.89
CA GLU A 300 3.85 28.76 8.07
C GLU A 300 4.32 29.66 6.92
N ALA A 301 4.08 29.29 5.66
CA ALA A 301 4.47 30.10 4.51
C ALA A 301 3.90 31.53 4.57
N ALA A 302 2.71 31.72 5.13
CA ALA A 302 2.09 33.04 5.32
C ALA A 302 2.74 33.84 6.46
N PHE A 303 3.13 33.20 7.57
CA PHE A 303 3.55 33.88 8.80
C PHE A 303 5.03 33.77 9.17
N VAL A 304 5.82 32.95 8.48
CA VAL A 304 7.23 32.73 8.80
C VAL A 304 8.02 34.04 8.77
N THR A 305 7.83 34.84 7.72
CA THR A 305 8.52 36.12 7.56
C THR A 305 8.08 37.16 8.62
N PRO A 306 6.77 37.43 8.82
CA PRO A 306 6.32 38.30 9.91
C PRO A 306 6.82 37.89 11.30
N VAL A 307 6.78 36.60 11.63
CA VAL A 307 7.21 36.09 12.94
C VAL A 307 8.72 36.23 13.11
N LEU A 308 9.53 35.91 12.09
CA LEU A 308 10.99 36.10 12.15
C LEU A 308 11.39 37.58 12.27
N LEU A 309 10.62 38.48 11.65
CA LEU A 309 10.79 39.93 11.79
C LEU A 309 10.44 40.39 13.21
N SER A 310 9.38 39.85 13.82
CA SER A 310 8.92 40.28 15.15
C SER A 310 9.91 39.94 16.27
N VAL A 311 10.63 38.81 16.17
CA VAL A 311 11.75 38.49 17.08
C VAL A 311 13.07 39.22 16.75
N GLY A 312 13.13 39.94 15.63
CA GLY A 312 14.28 40.77 15.26
C GLY A 312 15.41 40.03 14.54
N LEU A 313 15.12 38.94 13.83
CA LEU A 313 16.14 38.23 13.02
C LEU A 313 16.63 39.15 11.87
N PRO A 314 17.94 39.33 11.67
CA PRO A 314 18.48 40.08 10.54
C PRO A 314 18.10 39.47 9.19
N ARG A 315 17.68 40.31 8.24
CA ARG A 315 17.25 39.88 6.88
C ARG A 315 18.29 39.05 6.13
N SER A 316 19.58 39.26 6.41
CA SER A 316 20.69 38.50 5.81
C SER A 316 20.72 37.03 6.23
N LEU A 317 20.06 36.66 7.33
CA LEU A 317 20.02 35.29 7.84
C LEU A 317 18.76 34.54 7.42
N TYR A 318 17.84 35.15 6.68
CA TYR A 318 16.58 34.49 6.29
C TYR A 318 16.85 33.32 5.35
N SER A 319 17.69 33.54 4.33
CA SER A 319 18.11 32.47 3.42
C SER A 319 18.78 31.29 4.13
N LEU A 320 19.44 31.54 5.28
CA LEU A 320 20.04 30.48 6.09
C LEU A 320 18.98 29.58 6.73
N VAL A 321 17.91 30.16 7.28
CA VAL A 321 16.80 29.40 7.90
C VAL A 321 16.16 28.47 6.86
N TRP A 322 15.91 28.99 5.66
CA TRP A 322 15.25 28.26 4.57
C TRP A 322 16.16 27.20 3.92
N LEU A 323 17.49 27.31 4.10
CA LEU A 323 18.45 26.31 3.61
C LEU A 323 18.68 25.17 4.61
N LEU A 324 18.54 25.42 5.91
CA LEU A 324 18.85 24.45 6.96
C LEU A 324 17.91 23.23 6.93
N SER A 325 16.60 23.42 6.75
CA SER A 325 15.67 22.30 6.69
C SER A 325 15.92 21.38 5.48
N PRO A 326 15.98 21.88 4.22
CA PRO A 326 16.25 21.04 3.06
C PRO A 326 17.60 20.33 3.10
N THR A 327 18.63 20.97 3.69
CA THR A 327 19.96 20.35 3.83
C THR A 327 19.99 19.23 4.86
N LEU A 328 19.43 19.45 6.06
CA LEU A 328 19.16 18.36 7.01
C LEU A 328 18.32 17.28 6.34
N GLY A 329 17.43 17.72 5.47
CA GLY A 329 16.50 16.86 4.80
C GLY A 329 17.14 15.84 3.87
N PHE A 330 17.93 16.39 2.94
CA PHE A 330 18.66 15.62 1.95
C PHE A 330 19.60 14.59 2.59
N VAL A 331 20.13 14.90 3.77
CA VAL A 331 21.04 14.03 4.52
C VAL A 331 20.29 12.92 5.27
N LEU A 332 19.18 13.26 5.94
CA LEU A 332 18.51 12.35 6.88
C LEU A 332 17.40 11.52 6.25
N GLN A 333 16.82 11.94 5.13
CA GLN A 333 15.67 11.28 4.51
C GLN A 333 15.93 9.83 4.09
N PRO A 334 17.10 9.47 3.52
CA PRO A 334 17.40 8.07 3.21
C PRO A 334 17.53 7.20 4.46
N VAL A 335 18.08 7.78 5.54
CA VAL A 335 18.27 7.09 6.81
C VAL A 335 16.92 6.78 7.43
N ILE A 336 16.02 7.76 7.47
CA ILE A 336 14.67 7.59 8.03
C ILE A 336 13.83 6.66 7.15
N GLY A 337 13.92 6.78 5.81
CA GLY A 337 13.26 5.88 4.87
C GLY A 337 13.66 4.42 5.11
N SER A 338 14.97 4.14 5.10
CA SER A 338 15.51 2.81 5.39
C SER A 338 15.20 2.33 6.80
N SER A 339 15.28 3.19 7.82
CA SER A 339 14.97 2.84 9.21
C SER A 339 13.47 2.50 9.37
N SER A 340 12.60 3.18 8.63
CA SER A 340 11.17 2.87 8.60
C SER A 340 10.87 1.58 7.85
N ASP A 341 11.67 1.17 6.85
CA ASP A 341 11.51 -0.12 6.14
C ASP A 341 11.78 -1.33 7.05
N HIS A 342 12.55 -1.15 8.12
CA HIS A 342 12.98 -2.23 9.02
C HIS A 342 12.37 -2.14 10.42
N CYS A 343 11.33 -1.32 10.61
CA CYS A 343 10.67 -1.18 11.91
C CYS A 343 9.89 -2.44 12.29
N THR A 344 10.15 -2.96 13.49
CA THR A 344 9.52 -4.18 14.03
C THR A 344 8.38 -3.88 15.01
N SER A 345 7.89 -2.63 15.07
CA SER A 345 6.85 -2.22 16.02
C SER A 345 5.55 -3.01 15.83
N PRO A 346 4.89 -3.47 16.91
CA PRO A 346 3.61 -4.18 16.84
C PRO A 346 2.45 -3.30 16.33
N TRP A 347 2.62 -1.97 16.37
CA TRP A 347 1.62 -1.02 15.89
C TRP A 347 1.66 -0.79 14.38
N GLY A 348 2.59 -1.43 13.67
CA GLY A 348 2.84 -1.26 12.25
C GLY A 348 4.25 -0.73 11.98
N ARG A 349 4.74 -0.97 10.76
CA ARG A 349 6.08 -0.59 10.33
C ARG A 349 6.23 0.93 10.14
N ARG A 350 5.24 1.60 9.54
CA ARG A 350 5.34 3.03 9.18
C ARG A 350 4.76 3.98 10.22
N ARG A 351 3.69 3.57 10.91
CA ARG A 351 2.93 4.42 11.86
C ARG A 351 3.77 5.07 12.98
N PRO A 352 4.73 4.38 13.64
CA PRO A 352 5.54 5.01 14.68
C PRO A 352 6.37 6.18 14.16
N TYR A 353 6.90 6.08 12.94
CA TYR A 353 7.67 7.15 12.31
C TYR A 353 6.79 8.32 11.93
N ILE A 354 5.60 8.05 11.38
CA ILE A 354 4.61 9.07 11.02
C ILE A 354 4.14 9.81 12.29
N LEU A 355 3.88 9.10 13.39
CA LEU A 355 3.54 9.72 14.67
C LEU A 355 4.70 10.56 15.22
N ALA A 356 5.94 10.05 15.19
CA ALA A 356 7.10 10.77 15.70
C ALA A 356 7.36 12.06 14.91
N LEU A 357 7.29 12.00 13.58
CA LEU A 357 7.39 13.18 12.71
C LEU A 357 6.20 14.12 12.93
N GLY A 358 4.99 13.61 13.12
CA GLY A 358 3.83 14.45 13.38
C GLY A 358 3.88 15.16 14.74
N ALA A 359 4.40 14.50 15.77
CA ALA A 359 4.67 15.14 17.06
C ALA A 359 5.77 16.20 16.93
N MET A 360 6.83 15.91 16.18
CA MET A 360 7.90 16.86 15.87
C MET A 360 7.37 18.11 15.15
N MET A 361 6.47 17.94 14.18
CA MET A 361 5.82 19.04 13.47
C MET A 361 5.00 19.92 14.43
N LEU A 362 4.25 19.33 15.36
CA LEU A 362 3.49 20.08 16.36
C LEU A 362 4.41 20.85 17.32
N VAL A 363 5.52 20.26 17.75
CA VAL A 363 6.54 20.93 18.57
C VAL A 363 7.17 22.09 17.79
N GLY A 364 7.54 21.88 16.53
CA GLY A 364 8.07 22.93 15.66
C GLY A 364 7.12 24.11 15.55
N LEU A 365 5.83 23.84 15.29
CA LEU A 365 4.79 24.86 15.21
C LEU A 365 4.62 25.62 16.54
N ALA A 366 4.69 24.92 17.68
CA ALA A 366 4.58 25.54 19.00
C ALA A 366 5.76 26.50 19.26
N LEU A 367 6.99 26.08 18.95
CA LEU A 367 8.20 26.90 19.09
C LEU A 367 8.23 28.06 18.10
N PHE A 368 7.74 27.85 16.88
CA PHE A 368 7.63 28.86 15.84
C PHE A 368 6.67 29.99 16.24
N LEU A 369 5.42 29.67 16.57
CA LEU A 369 4.38 30.67 16.85
C LEU A 369 4.41 31.23 18.28
N ASN A 370 4.92 30.46 19.26
CA ASN A 370 4.92 30.86 20.67
C ASN A 370 6.33 31.01 21.27
N GLY A 371 7.38 30.95 20.45
CA GLY A 371 8.76 30.96 20.92
C GLY A 371 9.13 32.19 21.76
N ASP A 372 8.72 33.39 21.31
CA ASP A 372 8.96 34.62 22.06
C ASP A 372 8.26 34.61 23.42
N ALA A 373 6.98 34.19 23.46
CA ALA A 373 6.22 34.07 24.71
C ALA A 373 6.83 33.03 25.67
N MET A 374 7.33 31.92 25.15
CA MET A 374 7.96 30.85 25.94
C MET A 374 9.31 31.31 26.52
N VAL A 375 10.17 31.92 25.71
CA VAL A 375 11.47 32.47 26.18
C VAL A 375 11.24 33.61 27.16
N SER A 376 10.22 34.43 26.91
CA SER A 376 9.78 35.52 27.77
C SER A 376 9.40 35.10 29.18
N ALA A 377 8.86 33.88 29.34
CA ALA A 377 8.49 33.33 30.64
C ALA A 377 9.70 32.75 31.41
N ILE A 378 10.75 32.32 30.69
CA ILE A 378 11.91 31.60 31.26
C ILE A 378 13.10 32.54 31.52
N VAL A 379 13.39 33.43 30.57
CA VAL A 379 14.58 34.29 30.58
C VAL A 379 14.22 35.70 31.04
N THR A 380 14.65 36.04 32.25
CA THR A 380 14.39 37.35 32.88
C THR A 380 15.30 38.47 32.35
N GLU A 381 16.47 38.14 31.80
CA GLU A 381 17.48 39.11 31.36
C GLU A 381 17.21 39.63 29.93
N ARG A 382 17.02 40.94 29.78
CA ARG A 382 16.49 41.59 28.57
C ARG A 382 17.35 41.41 27.32
N SER A 383 18.68 41.42 27.45
CA SER A 383 19.61 41.23 26.32
C SER A 383 19.63 39.79 25.82
N ARG A 384 19.63 38.82 26.73
CA ARG A 384 19.63 37.39 26.40
C ARG A 384 18.29 36.90 25.89
N ARG A 385 17.18 37.53 26.32
CA ARG A 385 15.82 37.22 25.90
C ARG A 385 15.65 37.31 24.38
N SER A 386 16.08 38.41 23.77
CA SER A 386 15.96 38.59 22.31
C SER A 386 16.80 37.56 21.54
N THR A 387 18.04 37.29 21.97
CA THR A 387 18.88 36.27 21.34
C THR A 387 18.26 34.87 21.45
N TRP A 388 17.78 34.48 22.62
CA TRP A 388 17.14 33.18 22.81
C TRP A 388 15.80 33.07 22.09
N ALA A 389 15.01 34.15 21.99
CA ALA A 389 13.76 34.16 21.23
C ALA A 389 14.04 33.89 19.75
N ILE A 390 15.05 34.55 19.16
CA ILE A 390 15.49 34.29 17.79
C ILE A 390 15.89 32.83 17.60
N VAL A 391 16.74 32.29 18.49
CA VAL A 391 17.22 30.90 18.40
C VAL A 391 16.06 29.90 18.49
N VAL A 392 15.14 30.09 19.44
CA VAL A 392 14.00 29.18 19.66
C VAL A 392 13.03 29.21 18.49
N VAL A 393 12.65 30.40 18.01
CA VAL A 393 11.74 30.53 16.85
C VAL A 393 12.39 29.95 15.60
N MET A 394 13.67 30.25 15.35
CA MET A 394 14.42 29.68 14.22
C MET A 394 14.52 28.16 14.31
N CYS A 395 14.79 27.59 15.49
CA CYS A 395 14.74 26.15 15.70
C CYS A 395 13.34 25.58 15.47
N GLY A 396 12.29 26.31 15.84
CA GLY A 396 10.90 25.93 15.60
C GLY A 396 10.57 25.80 14.13
N VAL A 397 10.91 26.82 13.33
CA VAL A 397 10.75 26.81 11.85
C VAL A 397 11.51 25.65 11.23
N VAL A 398 12.80 25.51 11.51
CA VAL A 398 13.62 24.42 10.95
C VAL A 398 13.09 23.04 11.34
N LEU A 399 12.61 22.87 12.58
CA LEU A 399 12.04 21.61 13.05
C LEU A 399 10.69 21.30 12.39
N PHE A 400 9.86 22.32 12.20
CA PHE A 400 8.57 22.21 11.52
C PHE A 400 8.79 21.83 10.04
N ASP A 401 9.56 22.62 9.30
CA ASP A 401 9.87 22.39 7.89
C ASP A 401 10.43 20.98 7.69
N PHE A 402 11.40 20.59 8.53
CA PHE A 402 12.00 19.26 8.48
C PHE A 402 10.94 18.17 8.67
N ALA A 403 10.07 18.30 9.66
CA ALA A 403 9.03 17.30 9.91
C ALA A 403 7.98 17.25 8.78
N ALA A 404 7.56 18.40 8.27
CA ALA A 404 6.57 18.54 7.21
C ALA A 404 7.05 17.95 5.89
N ASP A 405 8.31 18.17 5.52
CA ASP A 405 8.90 17.58 4.31
C ASP A 405 9.12 16.06 4.46
N PHE A 406 9.46 15.60 5.67
CA PHE A 406 9.83 14.21 5.90
C PHE A 406 8.66 13.26 5.97
N ILE A 407 7.53 13.72 6.50
CA ILE A 407 6.36 12.86 6.72
C ILE A 407 5.76 12.35 5.41
N ASP A 408 5.97 13.06 4.29
CA ASP A 408 5.46 12.70 2.96
C ASP A 408 5.96 11.32 2.48
N GLY A 409 7.25 11.05 2.66
CA GLY A 409 7.88 9.80 2.22
C GLY A 409 7.28 8.56 2.90
N PRO A 410 7.29 8.46 4.25
CA PRO A 410 6.66 7.37 4.98
C PRO A 410 5.16 7.24 4.74
N VAL A 411 4.42 8.35 4.57
CA VAL A 411 2.97 8.32 4.25
C VAL A 411 2.72 7.68 2.88
N LYS A 412 3.48 8.05 1.84
CA LYS A 412 3.37 7.44 0.51
C LYS A 412 3.82 5.98 0.50
N ALA A 413 4.90 5.67 1.20
CA ALA A 413 5.34 4.28 1.37
C ALA A 413 4.28 3.44 2.08
N TYR A 414 3.61 3.96 3.11
CA TYR A 414 2.51 3.31 3.80
C TYR A 414 1.32 3.01 2.85
N LEU A 415 0.96 3.93 1.96
CA LEU A 415 -0.04 3.67 0.92
C LEU A 415 0.38 2.50 0.01
N PHE A 416 1.64 2.50 -0.45
CA PHE A 416 2.15 1.48 -1.36
C PHE A 416 2.32 0.09 -0.72
N ASP A 417 2.50 0.05 0.60
CA ASP A 417 2.65 -1.19 1.36
C ASP A 417 1.31 -1.91 1.61
N VAL A 418 0.19 -1.16 1.69
CA VAL A 418 -1.08 -1.70 2.21
C VAL A 418 -2.22 -1.76 1.18
N CYS A 419 -2.06 -1.10 0.02
CA CYS A 419 -3.07 -0.99 -1.03
C CYS A 419 -2.74 -1.82 -2.28
N SER A 420 -3.80 -2.31 -2.93
CA SER A 420 -3.72 -2.95 -4.26
C SER A 420 -3.29 -1.94 -5.33
N HIS A 421 -2.79 -2.39 -6.49
CA HIS A 421 -2.31 -1.50 -7.56
C HIS A 421 -3.32 -0.40 -7.95
N GLN A 422 -4.58 -0.77 -8.15
CA GLN A 422 -5.65 0.20 -8.49
C GLN A 422 -5.99 1.15 -7.33
N ASP A 423 -5.79 0.71 -6.08
CA ASP A 423 -6.03 1.54 -4.91
C ASP A 423 -4.86 2.48 -4.61
N LYS A 424 -3.62 2.13 -5.03
CA LYS A 424 -2.44 3.01 -4.93
C LYS A 424 -2.64 4.27 -5.76
N GLU A 425 -3.04 4.12 -7.02
CA GLU A 425 -3.32 5.25 -7.91
C GLU A 425 -4.42 6.14 -7.33
N ARG A 426 -5.55 5.54 -6.89
CA ARG A 426 -6.66 6.27 -6.26
C ARG A 426 -6.23 7.00 -4.99
N GLY A 427 -5.40 6.36 -4.15
CA GLY A 427 -4.86 6.97 -2.94
C GLY A 427 -3.96 8.17 -3.25
N LEU A 428 -3.11 8.09 -4.27
CA LEU A 428 -2.27 9.22 -4.70
C LEU A 428 -3.11 10.40 -5.23
N HIS A 429 -4.21 10.13 -5.95
CA HIS A 429 -5.15 11.18 -6.33
C HIS A 429 -5.83 11.83 -5.12
N TYR A 430 -6.23 11.04 -4.11
CA TYR A 430 -6.79 11.59 -2.88
C TYR A 430 -5.76 12.38 -2.06
N HIS A 431 -4.47 11.97 -2.05
CA HIS A 431 -3.39 12.78 -1.50
C HIS A 431 -3.33 14.15 -2.17
N ALA A 432 -3.21 14.21 -3.50
CA ALA A 432 -3.11 15.47 -4.23
C ALA A 432 -4.35 16.38 -4.06
N LEU A 433 -5.55 15.78 -4.04
CA LEU A 433 -6.79 16.50 -3.77
C LEU A 433 -6.76 17.16 -2.39
N LEU A 434 -6.42 16.39 -1.36
CA LEU A 434 -6.43 16.86 0.03
C LEU A 434 -5.28 17.81 0.33
N THR A 435 -4.11 17.66 -0.30
CA THR A 435 -3.05 18.67 -0.29
C THR A 435 -3.56 20.00 -0.83
N GLY A 436 -4.19 20.01 -2.02
CA GLY A 436 -4.72 21.24 -2.61
C GLY A 436 -5.79 21.92 -1.75
N LEU A 437 -6.71 21.14 -1.17
CA LEU A 437 -7.73 21.68 -0.25
C LEU A 437 -7.13 22.19 1.07
N GLY A 438 -6.17 21.46 1.65
CA GLY A 438 -5.48 21.85 2.88
C GLY A 438 -4.73 23.16 2.71
N GLY A 439 -3.97 23.29 1.61
CA GLY A 439 -3.26 24.52 1.28
C GLY A 439 -4.20 25.71 1.06
N ALA A 440 -5.32 25.51 0.34
CA ALA A 440 -6.32 26.57 0.15
C ALA A 440 -6.91 27.06 1.49
N CYS A 441 -7.26 26.14 2.39
CA CYS A 441 -7.74 26.48 3.73
C CYS A 441 -6.65 27.17 4.58
N GLY A 442 -5.40 26.72 4.50
CA GLY A 442 -4.29 27.32 5.26
C GLY A 442 -3.98 28.75 4.81
N TYR A 443 -3.92 29.01 3.50
CA TYR A 443 -3.75 30.37 2.97
C TYR A 443 -4.93 31.28 3.31
N LEU A 444 -6.17 30.74 3.33
CA LEU A 444 -7.34 31.50 3.77
C LEU A 444 -7.22 31.92 5.23
N VAL A 445 -6.80 31.00 6.12
CA VAL A 445 -6.54 31.31 7.54
C VAL A 445 -5.44 32.35 7.68
N GLY A 446 -4.40 32.31 6.83
CA GLY A 446 -3.35 33.32 6.81
C GLY A 446 -3.76 34.68 6.27
N ALA A 447 -4.79 34.74 5.42
CA ALA A 447 -5.31 35.99 4.88
C ALA A 447 -6.31 36.70 5.83
N MET A 448 -6.77 36.02 6.89
CA MET A 448 -7.73 36.58 7.84
C MET A 448 -7.01 37.34 8.97
N ASP A 449 -7.52 38.52 9.32
CA ASP A 449 -7.08 39.28 10.49
C ASP A 449 -7.70 38.70 11.77
N TRP A 450 -6.88 37.97 12.53
CA TRP A 450 -7.30 37.36 13.80
C TRP A 450 -7.15 38.30 14.99
N GLY A 451 -6.35 39.37 14.88
CA GLY A 451 -6.01 40.25 16.00
C GLY A 451 -7.22 40.98 16.56
N HIS A 452 -8.13 41.41 15.69
CA HIS A 452 -9.38 42.09 16.07
C HIS A 452 -10.58 41.15 16.28
N SER A 453 -10.40 39.85 16.07
CA SER A 453 -11.47 38.86 16.25
C SER A 453 -11.73 38.54 17.72
N ALA A 454 -12.94 38.06 18.06
CA ALA A 454 -13.29 37.65 19.42
C ALA A 454 -12.36 36.53 19.95
N LEU A 455 -11.86 35.67 19.06
CA LEU A 455 -10.88 34.62 19.38
C LEU A 455 -9.49 35.20 19.67
N GLY A 456 -9.07 36.23 18.94
CA GLY A 456 -7.82 36.96 19.20
C GLY A 456 -7.81 37.63 20.57
N VAL A 457 -8.93 38.24 20.96
CA VAL A 457 -9.09 38.83 22.30
C VAL A 457 -9.10 37.74 23.39
N LEU A 458 -9.74 36.60 23.14
CA LEU A 458 -9.81 35.49 24.11
C LEU A 458 -8.45 34.82 24.33
N LEU A 459 -7.71 34.55 23.25
CA LEU A 459 -6.46 33.80 23.30
C LEU A 459 -5.25 34.69 23.58
N GLY A 460 -5.33 36.00 23.33
CA GLY A 460 -4.32 36.99 23.71
C GLY A 460 -3.41 37.45 22.58
N SER A 461 -3.25 36.66 21.52
CA SER A 461 -2.53 37.06 20.30
C SER A 461 -3.06 36.35 19.05
N GLU A 462 -2.83 36.98 17.89
CA GLU A 462 -3.13 36.36 16.59
C GLU A 462 -2.38 35.02 16.39
N TYR A 463 -1.11 34.95 16.80
CA TYR A 463 -0.27 33.75 16.66
C TYR A 463 -0.79 32.57 17.49
N GLN A 464 -1.38 32.83 18.66
CA GLN A 464 -1.99 31.80 19.49
C GLN A 464 -3.28 31.24 18.90
N VAL A 465 -4.10 32.08 18.26
CA VAL A 465 -5.29 31.64 17.51
C VAL A 465 -4.88 30.74 16.35
N ILE A 466 -3.88 31.17 15.58
CA ILE A 466 -3.36 30.42 14.44
C ILE A 466 -2.77 29.08 14.91
N PHE A 467 -1.97 29.09 15.98
CA PHE A 467 -1.44 27.85 16.58
C PHE A 467 -2.56 26.90 17.00
N PHE A 468 -3.61 27.40 17.64
CA PHE A 468 -4.75 26.59 18.07
C PHE A 468 -5.43 25.90 16.89
N PHE A 469 -5.76 26.63 15.82
CA PHE A 469 -6.41 26.05 14.65
C PHE A 469 -5.50 25.04 13.94
N SER A 470 -4.22 25.36 13.77
CA SER A 470 -3.24 24.47 13.14
C SER A 470 -3.01 23.20 13.97
N ALA A 471 -2.86 23.31 15.30
CA ALA A 471 -2.69 22.18 16.19
C ALA A 471 -3.93 21.26 16.21
N LEU A 472 -5.14 21.84 16.27
CA LEU A 472 -6.40 21.09 16.23
C LEU A 472 -6.56 20.34 14.91
N THR A 473 -6.33 21.04 13.80
CA THR A 473 -6.44 20.50 12.43
C THR A 473 -5.43 19.38 12.23
N TRP A 474 -4.17 19.59 12.61
CA TRP A 474 -3.12 18.58 12.52
C TRP A 474 -3.41 17.36 13.38
N GLY A 475 -3.77 17.57 14.65
CA GLY A 475 -4.07 16.49 15.59
C GLY A 475 -5.23 15.61 15.12
N LEU A 476 -6.31 16.21 14.61
CA LEU A 476 -7.45 15.48 14.06
C LEU A 476 -7.06 14.63 12.86
N PHE A 477 -6.42 15.22 11.85
CA PHE A 477 -6.12 14.52 10.61
C PHE A 477 -4.96 13.51 10.74
N LEU A 478 -3.98 13.78 11.59
CA LEU A 478 -2.94 12.80 11.94
C LEU A 478 -3.56 11.59 12.65
N SER A 479 -4.49 11.82 13.59
CA SER A 479 -5.20 10.72 14.27
C SER A 479 -6.02 9.88 13.29
N LEU A 480 -6.80 10.53 12.43
CA LEU A 480 -7.57 9.82 11.38
C LEU A 480 -6.65 9.00 10.47
N HIS A 481 -5.51 9.52 10.06
CA HIS A 481 -4.55 8.76 9.25
C HIS A 481 -3.99 7.53 9.97
N LEU A 482 -3.59 7.66 11.24
CA LEU A 482 -2.99 6.56 12.01
C LEU A 482 -3.97 5.40 12.23
N PHE A 483 -5.27 5.66 12.29
CA PHE A 483 -6.31 4.63 12.44
C PHE A 483 -6.93 4.15 11.11
N SER A 484 -6.47 4.64 9.96
CA SER A 484 -7.13 4.45 8.65
C SER A 484 -7.15 3.00 8.15
N ILE A 485 -5.96 2.39 7.98
CA ILE A 485 -5.81 1.06 7.37
C ILE A 485 -4.91 0.20 8.26
N PRO A 486 -5.34 -0.96 8.77
CA PRO A 486 -4.50 -1.80 9.64
C PRO A 486 -3.23 -2.23 8.90
N GLU A 487 -2.07 -2.07 9.56
CA GLU A 487 -0.75 -2.42 9.05
C GLU A 487 -0.25 -3.69 9.74
N THR A 488 0.40 -4.60 9.01
CA THR A 488 1.02 -5.82 9.58
C THR A 488 2.44 -5.53 10.04
N ALA A 489 2.78 -5.87 11.29
CA ALA A 489 4.10 -5.66 11.87
C ALA A 489 5.15 -6.62 11.28
N LEU A 490 6.39 -6.13 11.10
CA LEU A 490 7.49 -6.90 10.50
C LEU A 490 8.04 -8.03 11.40
N GLY A 491 7.43 -8.27 12.57
CA GLY A 491 7.78 -9.34 13.51
C GLY A 491 6.77 -10.48 13.62
N GLN A 492 5.60 -10.41 12.97
CA GLN A 492 4.64 -11.53 12.94
C GLN A 492 4.79 -12.44 11.72
N ALA A 493 5.74 -12.14 10.84
CA ALA A 493 6.14 -13.03 9.75
C ALA A 493 7.39 -13.87 10.07
N ALA A 494 8.10 -13.63 11.19
CA ALA A 494 9.28 -14.43 11.57
C ALA A 494 9.69 -14.24 13.06
N ALA A 495 9.03 -14.92 14.00
CA ALA A 495 9.60 -15.45 15.24
C ALA A 495 8.54 -16.32 15.95
N PRO A 496 8.85 -17.56 16.38
CA PRO A 496 7.94 -18.35 17.20
C PRO A 496 7.87 -17.72 18.61
N GLY A 497 6.71 -17.18 18.99
CA GLY A 497 6.49 -16.74 20.36
C GLY A 497 6.52 -17.92 21.35
N PRO A 498 6.98 -17.72 22.60
CA PRO A 498 6.79 -18.71 23.66
C PRO A 498 5.29 -18.82 24.02
N PRO A 499 4.85 -19.95 24.60
CA PRO A 499 3.45 -20.29 24.70
C PRO A 499 2.79 -19.55 25.88
N ASP A 500 2.24 -18.36 25.65
CA ASP A 500 1.36 -17.72 26.63
C ASP A 500 -0.12 -17.99 26.31
N THR A 501 -0.57 -19.07 26.92
CA THR A 501 -1.85 -19.19 27.63
C THR A 501 -3.04 -18.46 27.00
N LEU A 502 -3.79 -19.22 26.20
CA LEU A 502 -5.16 -18.95 25.81
C LEU A 502 -5.99 -18.45 27.00
N LEU A 503 -6.39 -17.18 26.92
CA LEU A 503 -7.55 -16.62 27.62
C LEU A 503 -8.80 -17.42 27.23
N LEU A 504 -9.07 -18.45 28.02
CA LEU A 504 -10.39 -19.07 28.13
C LEU A 504 -11.37 -18.03 28.67
N LEU A 505 -12.13 -17.41 27.78
CA LEU A 505 -13.48 -16.97 28.12
C LEU A 505 -14.35 -18.24 28.20
N GLY A 506 -14.32 -18.85 29.38
CA GLY A 506 -15.21 -19.94 29.79
C GLY A 506 -16.18 -19.44 30.86
N ASN A 507 -17.46 -19.52 30.50
CA ASN A 507 -18.66 -19.28 31.31
C ASN A 507 -18.57 -19.66 32.81
N GLN A 508 -19.36 -18.93 33.59
CA GLN A 508 -19.88 -19.34 34.88
C GLN A 508 -20.44 -20.78 34.84
N SER A 509 -19.98 -21.67 35.73
CA SER A 509 -20.79 -22.35 36.78
C SER A 509 -20.12 -23.63 37.32
N SER A 510 -19.99 -23.66 38.65
CA SER A 510 -20.08 -24.81 39.57
C SER A 510 -19.11 -26.01 39.51
N GLY A 511 -18.09 -25.95 40.38
CA GLY A 511 -17.87 -26.85 41.53
C GLY A 511 -17.64 -28.36 41.36
N TYR A 512 -16.45 -28.86 41.76
CA TYR A 512 -16.21 -29.64 43.01
C TYR A 512 -14.76 -30.15 43.12
N GLY A 513 -14.17 -30.08 44.34
CA GLY A 513 -13.22 -31.09 44.86
C GLY A 513 -11.73 -30.71 44.98
N ALA A 514 -11.33 -30.15 46.12
CA ALA A 514 -9.93 -30.02 46.60
C ALA A 514 -9.32 -31.38 47.02
N VAL A 515 -7.99 -31.56 47.07
CA VAL A 515 -7.11 -31.45 48.27
C VAL A 515 -5.63 -31.69 47.86
N PRO A 516 -4.61 -31.17 48.59
CA PRO A 516 -3.34 -30.65 48.03
C PRO A 516 -2.06 -31.39 48.50
N LYS A 517 -0.88 -30.96 48.01
CA LYS A 517 0.38 -31.13 48.76
C LYS A 517 1.45 -30.05 48.48
N GLU A 518 2.17 -29.72 49.55
CA GLU A 518 3.03 -28.58 49.85
C GLU A 518 4.41 -28.52 49.13
N PRO A 519 5.11 -27.36 49.21
CA PRO A 519 6.33 -27.04 48.46
C PRO A 519 7.61 -26.98 49.33
N LEU A 520 8.76 -26.72 48.67
CA LEU A 520 9.96 -25.91 49.07
C LEU A 520 11.27 -26.52 48.48
N PRO A 521 12.42 -25.80 48.42
CA PRO A 521 12.71 -24.48 47.82
C PRO A 521 14.06 -24.42 47.02
N GLU A 522 14.29 -23.35 46.25
CA GLU A 522 15.65 -22.92 45.80
C GLU A 522 16.30 -21.94 46.81
N PRO A 523 17.63 -21.63 46.72
CA PRO A 523 17.99 -20.36 46.04
C PRO A 523 19.41 -20.23 45.38
N GLU A 524 19.46 -19.31 44.39
CA GLU A 524 20.46 -18.26 44.06
C GLU A 524 21.91 -18.55 43.59
N LEU A 525 22.32 -17.93 42.45
CA LEU A 525 23.46 -16.98 42.40
C LEU A 525 23.61 -16.19 41.07
N ARG A 526 24.33 -15.06 41.20
CA ARG A 526 24.32 -13.80 40.42
C ARG A 526 25.41 -13.70 39.34
N ALA A 527 25.19 -12.79 38.37
CA ALA A 527 26.03 -12.43 37.22
C ALA A 527 27.38 -11.73 37.52
N ARG A 528 28.33 -11.79 36.57
CA ARG A 528 29.40 -10.79 36.32
C ARG A 528 29.99 -10.88 34.90
N SER A 529 30.28 -9.71 34.32
CA SER A 529 30.98 -9.43 33.05
C SER A 529 32.46 -9.11 33.28
N PHE A 530 33.33 -9.25 32.26
CA PHE A 530 34.33 -8.26 31.80
C PHE A 530 35.19 -8.76 30.60
N SER A 531 35.71 -7.80 29.84
CA SER A 531 36.43 -7.76 28.56
C SER A 531 37.91 -8.23 28.54
N ALA A 532 38.47 -8.58 27.37
CA ALA A 532 39.68 -7.98 26.72
C ALA A 532 40.44 -8.92 25.73
N LEU A 533 41.10 -8.29 24.71
CA LEU A 533 42.20 -8.75 23.80
C LEU A 533 41.83 -9.75 22.68
N GLY A 534 42.29 -9.65 21.42
CA GLY A 534 43.33 -8.84 20.79
C GLY A 534 44.15 -9.70 19.81
N GLU A 535 43.99 -9.46 18.50
CA GLU A 535 44.91 -9.68 17.35
C GLU A 535 45.59 -11.05 17.07
N ALA A 536 45.38 -11.56 15.84
CA ALA A 536 46.41 -12.19 15.01
C ALA A 536 46.02 -12.18 13.51
N ASN A 537 46.83 -11.47 12.71
CA ASN A 537 47.01 -11.48 11.24
C ASN A 537 47.18 -12.92 10.67
N SER A 538 47.10 -13.30 9.39
CA SER A 538 46.91 -12.76 8.02
C SER A 538 47.24 -13.95 7.06
N VAL A 539 47.10 -13.81 5.72
CA VAL A 539 47.44 -14.78 4.63
C VAL A 539 46.25 -15.69 4.27
N THR A 540 45.63 -15.72 3.07
CA THR A 540 46.02 -15.50 1.67
C THR A 540 44.81 -15.00 0.84
N SER A 541 45.07 -14.28 -0.25
CA SER A 541 44.10 -13.58 -1.08
C SER A 541 43.33 -14.42 -2.11
N SER A 542 42.15 -13.89 -2.49
CA SER A 542 41.53 -13.91 -3.84
C SER A 542 40.53 -15.02 -4.19
N ALA A 543 39.25 -14.79 -3.86
CA ALA A 543 38.12 -15.03 -4.77
C ALA A 543 36.94 -14.12 -4.37
N LYS A 544 36.48 -13.27 -5.29
CA LYS A 544 35.33 -12.36 -5.13
C LYS A 544 34.04 -13.14 -4.85
N GLN A 545 33.38 -12.84 -3.73
CA GLN A 545 31.93 -12.97 -3.55
C GLN A 545 31.39 -11.60 -3.11
N PRO A 546 30.55 -10.92 -3.89
CA PRO A 546 29.90 -9.68 -3.46
C PRO A 546 28.46 -10.01 -3.02
N ASN A 547 28.25 -10.33 -1.73
CA ASN A 547 27.00 -10.00 -1.01
C ASN A 547 26.96 -10.61 0.40
N LYS A 548 27.73 -10.04 1.33
CA LYS A 548 27.44 -10.20 2.77
C LYS A 548 27.65 -8.94 3.61
N GLU A 549 27.84 -7.76 2.99
CA GLU A 549 28.07 -6.50 3.72
C GLU A 549 27.15 -5.34 3.30
N VAL A 550 25.82 -5.51 3.33
CA VAL A 550 24.89 -4.36 3.30
C VAL A 550 24.07 -4.24 4.60
N GLN A 551 24.56 -4.86 5.68
CA GLN A 551 23.96 -4.78 7.01
C GLN A 551 24.44 -3.56 7.81
N LYS A 552 24.49 -2.39 7.18
CA LYS A 552 24.84 -1.12 7.85
C LYS A 552 23.85 -0.03 7.43
N ARG A 553 23.27 0.65 8.43
CA ARG A 553 22.55 1.94 8.32
C ARG A 553 22.98 2.70 7.05
N MET A 554 22.01 3.08 6.21
CA MET A 554 22.30 3.89 5.02
C MET A 554 23.11 5.13 5.41
N THR A 555 24.29 5.30 4.79
CA THR A 555 25.10 6.52 4.88
C THR A 555 24.94 7.34 3.60
N LEU A 556 25.30 8.63 3.62
CA LEU A 556 25.33 9.52 2.44
C LEU A 556 26.06 8.88 1.23
N LYS A 557 27.15 8.16 1.51
CA LYS A 557 27.92 7.41 0.50
C LYS A 557 27.09 6.28 -0.15
N SER A 558 26.20 5.65 0.61
CA SER A 558 25.27 4.64 0.11
C SER A 558 24.14 5.26 -0.73
N LEU A 559 23.63 6.45 -0.39
CA LEU A 559 22.62 7.15 -1.20
C LEU A 559 23.18 7.46 -2.59
N VAL A 560 24.37 8.06 -2.64
CA VAL A 560 25.04 8.41 -3.90
C VAL A 560 25.30 7.14 -4.73
N LEU A 561 25.73 6.05 -4.09
CA LEU A 561 25.91 4.77 -4.76
C LEU A 561 24.59 4.17 -5.28
N VAL A 562 23.49 4.30 -4.51
CA VAL A 562 22.14 3.86 -4.90
C VAL A 562 21.59 4.68 -6.07
N MET A 563 21.87 5.98 -6.14
CA MET A 563 21.52 6.85 -7.26
C MET A 563 22.35 6.54 -8.51
N ILE A 564 23.66 6.27 -8.35
CA ILE A 564 24.55 5.93 -9.46
C ILE A 564 24.21 4.56 -10.05
N ASN A 565 23.92 3.57 -9.20
CA ASN A 565 23.56 2.21 -9.60
C ASN A 565 22.07 2.05 -9.95
N MET A 566 21.29 3.14 -10.01
CA MET A 566 19.88 3.10 -10.34
C MET A 566 19.69 2.84 -11.85
N PRO A 567 18.70 2.00 -12.25
CA PRO A 567 18.42 1.76 -13.66
C PRO A 567 18.13 3.05 -14.43
N GLY A 568 18.48 3.08 -15.72
CA GLY A 568 18.43 4.31 -16.53
C GLY A 568 17.06 5.00 -16.53
N HIS A 569 15.96 4.25 -16.51
CA HIS A 569 14.60 4.80 -16.53
C HIS A 569 14.20 5.49 -15.20
N TYR A 570 14.59 4.94 -14.05
CA TYR A 570 14.38 5.60 -12.75
C TYR A 570 15.25 6.85 -12.58
N ARG A 571 16.49 6.82 -13.11
CA ARG A 571 17.37 8.00 -13.12
C ARG A 571 16.79 9.15 -13.93
N SER A 572 16.29 8.84 -15.13
CA SER A 572 15.59 9.83 -15.96
C SER A 572 14.38 10.42 -15.23
N LEU A 573 13.62 9.58 -14.52
CA LEU A 573 12.49 10.07 -13.71
C LEU A 573 12.94 11.02 -12.60
N CYS A 574 14.02 10.70 -11.87
CA CYS A 574 14.57 11.56 -10.81
C CYS A 574 15.07 12.91 -11.35
N VAL A 575 15.82 12.90 -12.47
CA VAL A 575 16.30 14.13 -13.12
C VAL A 575 15.13 15.00 -13.57
N CYS A 576 14.12 14.38 -14.19
CA CYS A 576 12.93 15.11 -14.59
C CYS A 576 12.22 15.72 -13.37
N HIS A 577 12.04 14.94 -12.31
CA HIS A 577 11.39 15.40 -11.09
C HIS A 577 12.12 16.56 -10.42
N LEU A 578 13.47 16.51 -10.40
CA LEU A 578 14.32 17.61 -9.94
C LEU A 578 14.08 18.89 -10.76
N LEU A 579 14.05 18.78 -12.10
CA LEU A 579 13.77 19.93 -12.97
C LEU A 579 12.38 20.53 -12.70
N GLY A 580 11.36 19.68 -12.56
CA GLY A 580 10.00 20.14 -12.26
C GLY A 580 9.87 20.87 -10.94
N TRP A 581 10.40 20.30 -9.86
CA TRP A 581 10.41 20.95 -8.56
C TRP A 581 11.26 22.22 -8.54
N THR A 582 12.38 22.23 -9.26
CA THR A 582 13.21 23.44 -9.41
C THR A 582 12.40 24.54 -10.09
N ALA A 583 11.71 24.24 -11.20
CA ALA A 583 10.86 25.20 -11.90
C ALA A 583 9.69 25.68 -11.02
N PHE A 584 9.01 24.76 -10.34
CA PHE A 584 7.85 25.06 -9.51
C PHE A 584 8.21 25.89 -8.29
N LEU A 585 9.26 25.51 -7.54
CA LEU A 585 9.71 26.24 -6.35
C LEU A 585 10.32 27.60 -6.67
N CYS A 586 11.04 27.69 -7.80
CA CYS A 586 11.56 28.96 -8.30
C CYS A 586 10.43 29.99 -8.42
N ASN A 587 9.31 29.60 -9.04
CA ASN A 587 8.15 30.48 -9.16
C ASN A 587 7.40 30.66 -7.81
N MET A 588 7.13 29.58 -7.06
CA MET A 588 6.31 29.63 -5.84
C MET A 588 6.92 30.50 -4.73
N LEU A 589 8.22 30.37 -4.47
CA LEU A 589 8.88 31.05 -3.34
C LEU A 589 8.92 32.58 -3.48
N PHE A 590 8.95 33.07 -4.72
CA PHE A 590 9.07 34.51 -5.02
C PHE A 590 7.81 35.06 -5.68
N PHE A 591 6.72 34.28 -5.76
CA PHE A 591 5.52 34.70 -6.47
C PHE A 591 4.85 35.93 -5.84
N THR A 592 4.74 35.94 -4.51
CA THR A 592 4.16 37.07 -3.76
C THR A 592 5.02 38.32 -3.91
N ASP A 593 6.34 38.16 -3.92
CA ASP A 593 7.30 39.24 -4.14
C ASP A 593 7.24 39.77 -5.59
N PHE A 594 7.10 38.89 -6.57
CA PHE A 594 6.85 39.25 -7.97
C PHE A 594 5.53 40.04 -8.13
N MET A 595 4.46 39.61 -7.45
CA MET A 595 3.18 40.33 -7.46
C MET A 595 3.33 41.73 -6.85
N GLY A 596 4.02 41.86 -5.71
CA GLY A 596 4.31 43.13 -5.06
C GLY A 596 5.15 44.08 -5.91
N GLN A 597 6.28 43.61 -6.45
CA GLN A 597 7.26 44.45 -7.12
C GLN A 597 6.98 44.70 -8.60
N ILE A 598 6.57 43.67 -9.36
CA ILE A 598 6.46 43.77 -10.82
C ILE A 598 5.04 44.11 -11.24
N VAL A 599 4.04 43.44 -10.66
CA VAL A 599 2.63 43.62 -11.05
C VAL A 599 2.05 44.89 -10.41
N TYR A 600 2.24 45.07 -9.11
CA TYR A 600 1.74 46.22 -8.35
C TYR A 600 2.73 47.40 -8.33
N LYS A 601 3.97 47.23 -8.79
CA LYS A 601 5.02 48.26 -8.81
C LYS A 601 5.33 48.88 -7.44
N GLY A 602 5.14 48.10 -6.37
CA GLY A 602 5.49 48.46 -5.01
C GLY A 602 6.99 48.29 -4.73
N ASN A 603 7.47 48.88 -3.63
CA ASN A 603 8.87 48.76 -3.22
C ASN A 603 8.97 48.15 -1.82
N PRO A 604 9.55 46.94 -1.66
CA PRO A 604 9.74 46.29 -0.36
C PRO A 604 10.77 46.97 0.54
N TYR A 605 11.61 47.85 -0.02
CA TYR A 605 12.65 48.59 0.71
C TYR A 605 12.23 50.02 1.09
N ALA A 606 11.01 50.44 0.76
CA ALA A 606 10.51 51.75 1.16
C ALA A 606 10.15 51.76 2.66
N GLU A 607 10.11 52.96 3.27
CA GLU A 607 9.71 53.09 4.67
C GLU A 607 8.30 52.50 4.90
N HIS A 608 8.08 51.83 6.04
CA HIS A 608 6.83 51.10 6.31
C HIS A 608 5.58 52.00 6.30
N ASN A 609 5.73 53.30 6.54
CA ASN A 609 4.65 54.28 6.47
C ASN A 609 4.47 54.91 5.06
N SER A 610 5.21 54.44 4.05
CA SER A 610 5.16 54.99 2.70
C SER A 610 4.08 54.32 1.82
N THR A 611 3.55 55.09 0.86
CA THR A 611 2.59 54.58 -0.13
C THR A 611 3.19 53.47 -1.01
N ALA A 612 4.50 53.53 -1.29
CA ALA A 612 5.21 52.52 -2.06
C ALA A 612 5.30 51.17 -1.33
N TYR A 613 5.48 51.18 -0.01
CA TYR A 613 5.48 49.98 0.82
C TYR A 613 4.07 49.40 0.97
N SER A 614 3.05 50.25 1.20
CA SER A 614 1.65 49.81 1.26
C SER A 614 1.16 49.20 -0.07
N THR A 615 1.63 49.72 -1.21
CA THR A 615 1.32 49.14 -2.54
C THR A 615 1.98 47.76 -2.71
N TYR A 616 3.20 47.58 -2.19
CA TYR A 616 3.88 46.29 -2.14
C TYR A 616 3.11 45.28 -1.27
N GLU A 617 2.71 45.66 -0.05
CA GLU A 617 1.92 44.81 0.84
C GLU A 617 0.59 44.40 0.21
N ARG A 618 -0.09 45.31 -0.48
CA ARG A 618 -1.30 44.98 -1.24
C ARG A 618 -1.03 43.96 -2.33
N GLY A 619 0.10 44.07 -3.04
CA GLY A 619 0.50 43.08 -4.04
C GLY A 619 0.83 41.72 -3.41
N VAL A 620 1.46 41.69 -2.24
CA VAL A 620 1.70 40.44 -1.48
C VAL A 620 0.38 39.79 -1.07
N GLU A 621 -0.58 40.55 -0.53
CA GLU A 621 -1.92 40.09 -0.15
C GLU A 621 -2.65 39.45 -1.34
N VAL A 622 -2.65 40.12 -2.50
CA VAL A 622 -3.25 39.60 -3.73
C VAL A 622 -2.47 38.40 -4.28
N GLY A 623 -1.15 38.35 -4.07
CA GLY A 623 -0.32 37.18 -4.33
C GLY A 623 -0.78 35.95 -3.55
N CYS A 624 -1.13 36.09 -2.27
CA CYS A 624 -1.68 35.01 -1.44
C CYS A 624 -3.01 34.46 -2.00
N TRP A 625 -3.89 35.33 -2.52
CA TRP A 625 -5.08 34.89 -3.25
C TRP A 625 -4.74 34.09 -4.52
N GLY A 626 -3.68 34.48 -5.24
CA GLY A 626 -3.14 33.70 -6.36
C GLY A 626 -2.65 32.31 -5.95
N LEU A 627 -1.97 32.19 -4.80
CA LEU A 627 -1.54 30.89 -4.25
C LEU A 627 -2.72 30.02 -3.83
N CYS A 628 -3.81 30.62 -3.32
CA CYS A 628 -5.06 29.94 -3.05
C CYS A 628 -5.72 29.41 -4.34
N ILE A 629 -5.76 30.21 -5.41
CA ILE A 629 -6.24 29.77 -6.74
C ILE A 629 -5.42 28.59 -7.24
N ASN A 630 -4.09 28.63 -7.10
CA ASN A 630 -3.21 27.50 -7.40
C ASN A 630 -3.61 26.24 -6.61
N ALA A 631 -3.82 26.35 -5.30
CA ALA A 631 -4.17 25.22 -4.45
C ALA A 631 -5.53 24.58 -4.82
N VAL A 632 -6.55 25.42 -5.08
CA VAL A 632 -7.86 24.97 -5.60
C VAL A 632 -7.73 24.33 -6.98
N SER A 633 -6.94 24.93 -7.87
CA SER A 633 -6.72 24.39 -9.20
C SER A 633 -5.99 23.04 -9.16
N SER A 634 -5.01 22.87 -8.26
CA SER A 634 -4.32 21.60 -8.01
C SER A 634 -5.30 20.51 -7.56
N ALA A 635 -6.20 20.85 -6.63
CA ALA A 635 -7.25 19.95 -6.16
C ALA A 635 -8.19 19.52 -7.31
N LEU A 636 -8.70 20.46 -8.10
CA LEU A 636 -9.57 20.17 -9.25
C LEU A 636 -8.85 19.35 -10.33
N TYR A 637 -7.62 19.73 -10.67
CA TYR A 637 -6.84 19.05 -11.71
C TYR A 637 -6.52 17.61 -11.31
N SER A 638 -6.32 17.32 -10.02
CA SER A 638 -6.12 15.94 -9.54
C SER A 638 -7.26 14.98 -9.95
N TYR A 639 -8.50 15.49 -10.04
CA TYR A 639 -9.66 14.72 -10.51
C TYR A 639 -9.70 14.63 -12.05
N VAL A 640 -9.36 15.73 -12.73
CA VAL A 640 -9.29 15.79 -14.19
C VAL A 640 -8.20 14.85 -14.74
N GLN A 641 -7.05 14.73 -14.06
CA GLN A 641 -5.97 13.80 -14.42
C GLN A 641 -6.50 12.37 -14.56
N ARG A 642 -7.38 11.93 -13.65
CA ARG A 642 -7.98 10.59 -13.71
C ARG A 642 -8.87 10.39 -14.94
N LEU A 643 -9.54 11.44 -15.41
CA LEU A 643 -10.36 11.40 -16.63
C LEU A 643 -9.51 11.42 -17.90
N LEU A 644 -8.37 12.12 -17.86
CA LEU A 644 -7.44 12.22 -18.98
C LEU A 644 -6.51 11.02 -19.11
N LEU A 645 -6.23 10.32 -18.01
CA LEU A 645 -5.30 9.19 -17.95
C LEU A 645 -5.51 8.15 -19.07
N PRO A 646 -6.75 7.70 -19.38
CA PRO A 646 -6.99 6.70 -20.44
C PRO A 646 -6.70 7.21 -21.86
N TYR A 647 -6.67 8.53 -22.07
CA TYR A 647 -6.55 9.12 -23.42
C TYR A 647 -5.12 9.51 -23.77
N ILE A 648 -4.36 10.04 -22.80
CA ILE A 648 -3.01 10.57 -23.03
C ILE A 648 -1.91 9.80 -22.29
N GLY A 649 -2.28 8.88 -21.40
CA GLY A 649 -1.35 8.08 -20.59
C GLY A 649 -0.56 8.89 -19.55
N LEU A 650 0.21 8.19 -18.71
CA LEU A 650 1.03 8.82 -17.64
C LEU A 650 2.10 9.75 -18.21
N LYS A 651 2.80 9.32 -19.26
CA LYS A 651 3.84 10.14 -19.93
C LYS A 651 3.24 11.41 -20.53
N GLY A 652 2.07 11.32 -21.17
CA GLY A 652 1.38 12.46 -21.75
C GLY A 652 0.92 13.45 -20.69
N LEU A 653 0.33 12.96 -19.59
CA LEU A 653 -0.02 13.81 -18.44
C LEU A 653 1.18 14.55 -17.87
N TYR A 654 2.32 13.88 -17.75
CA TYR A 654 3.54 14.49 -17.24
C TYR A 654 4.04 15.61 -18.15
N PHE A 655 4.03 15.37 -19.46
CA PHE A 655 4.40 16.37 -20.47
C PHE A 655 3.47 17.58 -20.46
N VAL A 656 2.15 17.35 -20.44
CA VAL A 656 1.13 18.42 -20.42
C VAL A 656 1.32 19.33 -19.20
N GLY A 657 1.57 18.76 -18.02
CA GLY A 657 1.78 19.55 -16.82
C GLY A 657 2.95 20.54 -16.93
N TYR A 658 4.11 20.08 -17.42
CA TYR A 658 5.28 20.95 -17.60
C TYR A 658 5.08 21.97 -18.72
N PHE A 659 4.39 21.56 -19.79
CA PHE A 659 4.20 22.43 -20.95
C PHE A 659 3.26 23.57 -20.63
N VAL A 660 2.11 23.25 -20.02
CA VAL A 660 1.12 24.25 -19.60
C VAL A 660 1.76 25.19 -18.58
N PHE A 661 2.53 24.68 -17.62
CA PHE A 661 3.26 25.51 -16.64
C PHE A 661 4.30 26.45 -17.26
N GLY A 662 5.16 25.93 -18.14
CA GLY A 662 6.17 26.75 -18.81
C GLY A 662 5.53 27.83 -19.68
N LEU A 663 4.46 27.49 -20.41
CA LEU A 663 3.72 28.47 -21.20
C LEU A 663 3.05 29.54 -20.32
N GLY A 664 2.39 29.13 -19.22
CA GLY A 664 1.72 30.05 -18.30
C GLY A 664 2.68 31.00 -17.61
N THR A 665 3.79 30.49 -17.08
CA THR A 665 4.85 31.32 -16.46
C THR A 665 5.50 32.26 -17.47
N SER A 666 5.79 31.82 -18.69
CA SER A 666 6.24 32.70 -19.78
C SER A 666 5.27 33.86 -20.04
N LEU A 667 3.97 33.59 -20.10
CA LEU A 667 2.95 34.60 -20.35
C LEU A 667 2.85 35.62 -19.20
N ILE A 668 2.95 35.15 -17.95
CA ILE A 668 3.00 36.03 -16.77
C ILE A 668 4.22 36.95 -16.83
N GLY A 669 5.39 36.41 -17.19
CA GLY A 669 6.61 37.20 -17.33
C GLY A 669 6.53 38.25 -18.45
N LEU A 670 5.91 37.91 -19.58
CA LEU A 670 5.76 38.83 -20.71
C LEU A 670 4.68 39.90 -20.49
N PHE A 671 3.61 39.57 -19.77
CA PHE A 671 2.46 40.44 -19.57
C PHE A 671 2.05 40.51 -18.08
N PRO A 672 2.80 41.26 -17.24
CA PRO A 672 2.52 41.37 -15.81
C PRO A 672 1.30 42.25 -15.54
N ASN A 673 0.11 41.69 -15.73
CA ASN A 673 -1.19 42.29 -15.43
C ASN A 673 -1.86 41.51 -14.29
N ILE A 674 -2.51 42.21 -13.36
CA ILE A 674 -3.16 41.63 -12.16
C ILE A 674 -4.12 40.49 -12.55
N MET A 675 -5.07 40.76 -13.45
CA MET A 675 -6.12 39.78 -13.81
C MET A 675 -5.55 38.60 -14.58
N ALA A 676 -4.60 38.86 -15.49
CA ALA A 676 -3.92 37.82 -16.24
C ALA A 676 -3.08 36.92 -15.33
N THR A 677 -2.32 37.52 -14.40
CA THR A 677 -1.46 36.81 -13.46
C THR A 677 -2.27 35.94 -12.51
N LEU A 678 -3.37 36.46 -11.94
CA LEU A 678 -4.27 35.68 -11.07
C LEU A 678 -4.94 34.52 -11.81
N THR A 679 -5.40 34.74 -13.05
CA THR A 679 -6.02 33.67 -13.84
C THR A 679 -5.00 32.58 -14.18
N LEU A 680 -3.78 32.97 -14.55
CA LEU A 680 -2.69 32.06 -14.88
C LEU A 680 -2.11 31.36 -13.64
N CYS A 681 -2.44 31.75 -12.41
CA CYS A 681 -2.10 30.97 -11.21
C CYS A 681 -2.75 29.58 -11.21
N SER A 682 -3.87 29.39 -11.92
CA SER A 682 -4.48 28.07 -12.11
C SER A 682 -3.52 27.07 -12.77
N VAL A 683 -2.67 27.55 -13.68
CA VAL A 683 -1.65 26.73 -14.34
C VAL A 683 -0.59 26.21 -13.37
N PHE A 684 -0.33 26.92 -12.27
CA PHE A 684 0.57 26.43 -11.23
C PHE A 684 -0.03 25.20 -10.53
N GLY A 685 -1.35 25.18 -10.36
CA GLY A 685 -2.06 24.06 -9.77
C GLY A 685 -1.94 22.79 -10.62
N VAL A 686 -1.98 22.95 -11.94
CA VAL A 686 -1.74 21.86 -12.90
C VAL A 686 -0.34 21.25 -12.70
N MET A 687 0.70 22.07 -12.56
CA MET A 687 2.05 21.59 -12.28
C MET A 687 2.16 20.91 -10.91
N SER A 688 1.65 21.57 -9.87
CA SER A 688 1.66 21.06 -8.49
C SER A 688 1.07 19.65 -8.42
N SER A 689 -0.16 19.51 -8.92
CA SER A 689 -0.87 18.22 -8.96
C SER A 689 -0.12 17.19 -9.80
N THR A 690 0.49 17.59 -10.93
CA THR A 690 1.32 16.70 -11.77
C THR A 690 2.55 16.17 -11.04
N LEU A 691 3.27 17.03 -10.30
CA LEU A 691 4.47 16.64 -9.55
C LEU A 691 4.11 15.71 -8.37
N TYR A 692 2.96 15.89 -7.74
CA TYR A 692 2.54 15.06 -6.62
C TYR A 692 1.97 13.68 -7.01
N THR A 693 1.39 13.52 -8.21
CA THR A 693 0.74 12.26 -8.63
C THR A 693 1.56 11.43 -9.61
N ILE A 694 1.96 12.01 -10.75
CA ILE A 694 2.43 11.26 -11.92
C ILE A 694 3.77 10.53 -11.69
N PRO A 695 4.80 11.13 -11.08
CA PRO A 695 6.07 10.45 -10.82
C PRO A 695 5.93 9.22 -9.93
N PHE A 696 5.05 9.28 -8.92
CA PHE A 696 4.80 8.18 -8.00
C PHE A 696 3.98 7.07 -8.67
N ASN A 697 3.02 7.43 -9.53
CA ASN A 697 2.32 6.46 -10.39
C ASN A 697 3.29 5.75 -11.36
N LEU A 698 4.21 6.50 -11.98
CA LEU A 698 5.24 5.93 -12.87
C LEU A 698 6.17 4.96 -12.13
N ILE A 699 6.59 5.27 -10.89
CA ILE A 699 7.38 4.34 -10.08
C ILE A 699 6.60 3.04 -9.83
N SER A 700 5.32 3.14 -9.48
CA SER A 700 4.46 1.98 -9.24
C SER A 700 4.33 1.10 -10.49
N GLU A 701 4.17 1.68 -11.67
CA GLU A 701 4.12 0.90 -12.93
C GLU A 701 5.49 0.35 -13.34
N TYR A 702 6.58 1.10 -13.17
CA TYR A 702 7.93 0.58 -13.43
C TYR A 702 8.25 -0.61 -12.53
N HIS A 703 7.88 -0.57 -11.24
CA HIS A 703 8.06 -1.72 -10.35
C HIS A 703 7.22 -2.92 -10.78
N LYS A 704 6.01 -2.71 -11.29
CA LYS A 704 5.14 -3.78 -11.79
C LYS A 704 5.72 -4.44 -13.03
N GLU A 705 6.17 -3.66 -14.01
CA GLU A 705 6.86 -4.20 -15.19
C GLU A 705 8.14 -4.93 -14.81
N GLU A 706 8.94 -4.39 -13.90
CA GLU A 706 10.19 -5.01 -13.47
C GLU A 706 9.93 -6.30 -12.68
N GLN A 707 8.90 -6.33 -11.84
CA GLN A 707 8.44 -7.57 -11.19
C GLN A 707 7.94 -8.59 -12.21
N ALA A 708 7.23 -8.16 -13.26
CA ALA A 708 6.79 -9.05 -14.34
C ALA A 708 7.98 -9.58 -15.17
N GLN A 709 8.96 -8.74 -15.47
CA GLN A 709 10.18 -9.11 -16.19
C GLN A 709 11.09 -10.03 -15.37
N ARG A 710 11.28 -9.76 -14.08
CA ARG A 710 12.03 -10.64 -13.16
C ARG A 710 11.34 -12.00 -13.00
N LYS A 711 10.01 -12.02 -12.97
CA LYS A 711 9.22 -13.27 -13.04
C LYS A 711 9.43 -14.03 -14.36
N MET A 712 9.68 -13.33 -15.47
CA MET A 712 9.99 -13.95 -16.77
C MET A 712 11.47 -14.39 -16.90
N SER A 713 12.42 -13.72 -16.24
CA SER A 713 13.85 -14.00 -16.34
C SER A 713 14.38 -15.00 -15.30
N GLY A 714 13.64 -15.31 -14.24
CA GLY A 714 13.98 -16.35 -13.26
C GLY A 714 15.10 -15.97 -12.26
N GLU A 715 15.35 -14.68 -12.03
CA GLU A 715 16.32 -14.21 -11.03
C GLU A 715 15.71 -14.20 -9.60
N GLU A 716 16.35 -14.90 -8.65
CA GLU A 716 15.94 -14.94 -7.22
C GLU A 716 16.53 -13.77 -6.39
N GLU A 717 15.63 -13.20 -5.57
CA GLU A 717 15.79 -12.30 -4.41
C GLU A 717 17.02 -11.38 -4.32
N GLY A 718 16.83 -10.21 -4.97
CA GLY A 718 17.56 -8.97 -4.74
C GLY A 718 16.67 -7.77 -5.08
N GLY A 719 15.50 -7.68 -4.45
CA GLY A 719 14.52 -6.62 -4.70
C GLY A 719 14.90 -5.32 -4.00
N ARG A 720 15.20 -4.28 -4.78
CA ARG A 720 15.33 -2.90 -4.26
C ARG A 720 13.97 -2.47 -3.69
N GLY A 721 13.93 -2.06 -2.42
CA GLY A 721 12.68 -1.75 -1.74
C GLY A 721 11.99 -0.50 -2.30
N THR A 722 10.66 -0.57 -2.46
CA THR A 722 9.82 0.55 -2.95
C THR A 722 9.99 1.83 -2.12
N GLY A 723 10.23 1.68 -0.81
CA GLY A 723 10.51 2.79 0.11
C GLY A 723 11.78 3.57 -0.25
N VAL A 724 12.82 2.90 -0.76
CA VAL A 724 14.09 3.54 -1.15
C VAL A 724 13.93 4.38 -2.42
N ASP A 725 13.12 3.93 -3.38
CA ASP A 725 12.84 4.68 -4.61
C ASP A 725 11.92 5.88 -4.36
N CYS A 726 10.91 5.72 -3.50
CA CYS A 726 10.13 6.85 -3.01
C CYS A 726 11.01 7.86 -2.26
N ALA A 727 11.89 7.40 -1.36
CA ALA A 727 12.79 8.28 -0.64
C ALA A 727 13.75 9.01 -1.60
N ALA A 728 14.30 8.32 -2.60
CA ALA A 728 15.15 8.94 -3.61
C ALA A 728 14.41 10.01 -4.42
N LEU A 729 13.16 9.75 -4.82
CA LEU A 729 12.35 10.73 -5.53
C LEU A 729 12.03 11.95 -4.64
N THR A 730 11.67 11.75 -3.37
CA THR A 730 11.43 12.86 -2.42
C THR A 730 12.72 13.65 -2.14
N CYS A 731 13.90 13.01 -2.11
CA CYS A 731 15.18 13.73 -1.99
C CYS A 731 15.44 14.72 -3.14
N MET A 732 14.85 14.49 -4.33
CA MET A 732 14.97 15.44 -5.45
C MET A 732 14.25 16.76 -5.17
N VAL A 733 13.19 16.73 -4.35
CA VAL A 733 12.48 17.95 -3.91
C VAL A 733 13.41 18.81 -3.05
N GLN A 734 14.09 18.18 -2.08
CA GLN A 734 15.05 18.87 -1.22
C GLN A 734 16.25 19.39 -1.99
N LEU A 735 16.75 18.61 -2.95
CA LEU A 735 17.81 19.08 -3.83
C LEU A 735 17.36 20.30 -4.64
N ALA A 736 16.12 20.31 -5.15
CA ALA A 736 15.54 21.48 -5.80
C ALA A 736 15.45 22.68 -4.85
N GLN A 737 14.97 22.50 -3.62
CA GLN A 737 14.92 23.56 -2.60
C GLN A 737 16.32 24.13 -2.31
N ILE A 738 17.35 23.28 -2.20
CA ILE A 738 18.75 23.71 -2.00
C ILE A 738 19.26 24.53 -3.20
N VAL A 739 19.03 24.04 -4.42
CA VAL A 739 19.45 24.71 -5.66
C VAL A 739 18.78 26.08 -5.78
N VAL A 740 17.47 26.16 -5.54
CA VAL A 740 16.71 27.41 -5.60
C VAL A 740 17.11 28.34 -4.46
N GLY A 741 17.15 27.85 -3.23
CA GLY A 741 17.49 28.64 -2.03
C GLY A 741 18.90 29.22 -2.07
N ALA A 742 19.88 28.48 -2.59
CA ALA A 742 21.26 28.96 -2.70
C ALA A 742 21.51 29.81 -3.96
N GLY A 743 20.89 29.45 -5.09
CA GLY A 743 21.22 30.03 -6.40
C GLY A 743 20.35 31.21 -6.81
N LEU A 744 19.06 31.20 -6.47
CA LEU A 744 18.10 32.14 -7.06
C LEU A 744 18.25 33.57 -6.53
N GLY A 745 18.60 33.73 -5.24
CA GLY A 745 18.88 35.05 -4.67
C GLY A 745 20.10 35.72 -5.33
N ALA A 746 21.15 34.96 -5.66
CA ALA A 746 22.30 35.47 -6.40
C ALA A 746 21.92 35.87 -7.84
N LEU A 747 21.05 35.09 -8.49
CA LEU A 747 20.55 35.38 -9.83
C LEU A 747 19.72 36.67 -9.86
N VAL A 748 18.82 36.87 -8.89
CA VAL A 748 18.02 38.10 -8.76
C VAL A 748 18.92 39.30 -8.52
N ASN A 749 19.93 39.19 -7.66
CA ASN A 749 20.89 40.27 -7.40
C ASN A 749 21.73 40.63 -8.64
N MET A 750 22.11 39.65 -9.45
CA MET A 750 22.89 39.88 -10.67
C MET A 750 22.08 40.57 -11.77
N VAL A 751 20.81 40.18 -11.94
CA VAL A 751 19.93 40.77 -12.97
C VAL A 751 19.25 42.06 -12.48
N GLY A 752 19.14 42.24 -11.16
CA GLY A 752 18.52 43.41 -10.55
C GLY A 752 16.99 43.44 -10.65
N SER A 753 16.35 42.32 -11.00
CA SER A 753 14.90 42.24 -11.12
C SER A 753 14.36 40.85 -10.81
N VAL A 754 13.24 40.80 -10.09
CA VAL A 754 12.54 39.56 -9.71
C VAL A 754 11.90 38.86 -10.92
N ILE A 755 11.75 39.53 -12.06
CA ILE A 755 11.22 38.93 -13.30
C ILE A 755 12.06 37.74 -13.79
N VAL A 756 13.36 37.74 -13.50
CA VAL A 756 14.27 36.64 -13.86
C VAL A 756 13.83 35.32 -13.25
N VAL A 757 13.14 35.35 -12.12
CA VAL A 757 12.65 34.17 -11.42
C VAL A 757 11.59 33.44 -12.23
N VAL A 758 10.60 34.16 -12.76
CA VAL A 758 9.51 33.59 -13.56
C VAL A 758 10.04 33.08 -14.91
N LEU A 759 10.99 33.80 -15.53
CA LEU A 759 11.63 33.37 -16.77
C LEU A 759 12.51 32.12 -16.58
N SER A 760 13.22 32.03 -15.46
CA SER A 760 14.02 30.86 -15.10
C SER A 760 13.11 29.64 -14.87
N ALA A 761 12.01 29.81 -14.13
CA ALA A 761 11.02 28.77 -13.92
C ALA A 761 10.45 28.24 -15.24
N SER A 762 10.06 29.13 -16.16
CA SER A 762 9.58 28.75 -17.49
C SER A 762 10.63 27.96 -18.28
N THR A 763 11.86 28.47 -18.32
CA THR A 763 12.97 27.87 -19.06
C THR A 763 13.25 26.44 -18.56
N VAL A 764 13.37 26.27 -17.23
CA VAL A 764 13.60 24.96 -16.61
C VAL A 764 12.42 24.01 -16.89
N SER A 765 11.18 24.51 -16.86
CA SER A 765 10.00 23.70 -17.19
C SER A 765 9.99 23.24 -18.65
N LEU A 766 10.34 24.09 -19.61
CA LEU A 766 10.41 23.73 -21.02
C LEU A 766 11.53 22.73 -21.31
N PHE A 767 12.70 22.87 -20.65
CA PHE A 767 13.73 21.83 -20.67
C PHE A 767 13.21 20.51 -20.10
N GLY A 768 12.44 20.57 -19.00
CA GLY A 768 11.74 19.43 -18.44
C GLY A 768 10.79 18.75 -19.45
N CYS A 769 9.99 19.52 -20.21
CA CYS A 769 9.13 18.96 -21.26
C CYS A 769 9.91 18.16 -22.30
N LEU A 770 10.99 18.76 -22.82
CA LEU A 770 11.83 18.12 -23.82
C LEU A 770 12.47 16.84 -23.25
N PHE A 771 12.91 16.91 -21.99
CA PHE A 771 13.47 15.77 -21.30
C PHE A 771 12.44 14.63 -21.13
N ILE A 772 11.19 14.95 -20.77
CA ILE A 772 10.09 13.97 -20.68
C ILE A 772 9.86 13.30 -22.03
N ALA A 773 9.77 14.07 -23.10
CA ALA A 773 9.52 13.55 -24.43
C ALA A 773 10.60 12.53 -24.85
N LEU A 774 11.87 12.83 -24.58
CA LEU A 774 13.03 12.06 -25.02
C LEU A 774 13.38 10.86 -24.10
N PHE A 775 13.31 11.03 -22.78
CA PHE A 775 13.93 10.09 -21.84
C PHE A 775 12.96 9.35 -20.92
N ILE A 776 11.72 9.83 -20.76
CA ILE A 776 10.72 9.10 -19.97
C ILE A 776 10.14 7.98 -20.83
N ARG A 777 10.22 6.75 -20.30
CA ARG A 777 9.73 5.55 -20.98
C ARG A 777 8.20 5.56 -21.03
N HIS A 778 7.65 5.15 -22.16
CA HIS A 778 6.20 4.93 -22.29
C HIS A 778 5.80 3.67 -21.53
N VAL A 779 4.67 3.76 -20.83
CA VAL A 779 4.05 2.66 -20.09
C VAL A 779 2.63 2.61 -20.63
N ASP A 780 2.26 1.47 -21.20
CA ASP A 780 0.95 1.22 -21.84
C ASP A 780 -0.14 0.90 -20.80
#